data_AF-A0A8D8T972-F1
#
_entry.id   AF-A0A8D8T972-F1
#
_cell.length_a   1.000
_cell.length_b   1.000
_cell.length_c   1.000
_cell.angle_alpha   90.00
_cell.angle_beta   90.00
_cell.angle_gamma   90.00
#
_symmetry.space_group_name_H-M   'P 1'
#
loop_
_entity.id
_entity.type
_entity.pdbx_description
1 polymer ?
#
loop_
_entity_poly.entity_id
_entity_poly.type
_entity_poly.pdbx_seq_one_letter_code
_entity_poly.pdbx_strand_id
1 'polypeptide(L)'
;PLNGAGVLRISQSAKIKIGTWNVTSMYQQGKMENTLQEMTRTNTSILGISEMRWSGSGKQIEENHIIYYAGENSRQHKNGVGIILTKEIDRSVKTFTPISDRIILIQIEAKPVNLNIFQIYAPTTQHTEEEIEDFYRDLEYAMKKMKSHDMTIVMGDLNAKVGEEKYENITGYFGLGRRNDRGTRFLEFCEEHKLCIMNTFFKLPKRRLYTWISPADSPQHPIRNQIDYITINQRYKNAITSVKTLPGADVPSNHVLLVCEMKLKFKKLKESKMNKKICGEKIIQMKEELQPILEGKCVEYHSESKDLSIDEKWNNFKEMIHENLLKNISKSVIKNKPWITDEILKLMDTRRSFKHQNQQRYKEINKEIKELIRKAKQDWLEGECKEVEEFERKHDSFNLYKKIKELSGLTKKNSNNNLMDNDGHLIIDTDEKMKVWRQYIEELFDDDRPNLMETDAQSGPEITIEEIKNAIKTSKNRKSTGPDNIPTEVFKVFGENGLFVIKELFNEIYDTGKMPIEWLKSVFVAIPKKTYPKTCKDYRTISLMCHLLKVFLKIIQQRTYVKIEQNISDNQFGFRMGLGTREALFSIQTLIQKHRDNNNDAYICFIDFEKAFDRIKHDKMIDILEDIGLNEKDIRIIKNLYWNQSACVRIEGNVTESVNIKRGTRQGCVLSPQFFNIYSEYIFKEALHSINSGIKVGDVTINN
;
A
#
# COMPACT_ATOMS: atom_id res chain seq x y z
N PRO A 1 45.03 -10.33 -12.92
CA PRO A 1 44.87 -11.62 -12.19
C PRO A 1 44.47 -11.34 -10.73
N LEU A 2 43.21 -11.64 -10.37
CA LEU A 2 42.59 -11.32 -9.09
C LEU A 2 42.71 -12.53 -8.13
N ASN A 3 43.82 -12.68 -7.42
CA ASN A 3 43.99 -13.67 -6.36
C ASN A 3 44.50 -12.98 -5.09
N GLY A 4 43.58 -12.70 -4.16
CA GLY A 4 43.89 -12.35 -2.77
C GLY A 4 42.99 -13.21 -1.87
N ALA A 5 43.60 -13.91 -0.92
CA ALA A 5 42.95 -14.83 0.01
C ALA A 5 41.90 -14.09 0.88
N GLY A 6 40.73 -14.71 1.05
CA GLY A 6 39.63 -14.17 1.90
C GLY A 6 38.30 -13.91 1.18
N VAL A 7 38.19 -14.16 -0.12
CA VAL A 7 36.96 -13.84 -0.89
C VAL A 7 36.13 -15.10 -1.20
N LEU A 8 34.86 -15.11 -0.76
CA LEU A 8 33.90 -16.17 -1.07
C LEU A 8 33.61 -16.20 -2.58
N ARG A 9 33.94 -17.31 -3.25
CA ARG A 9 33.55 -17.57 -4.64
C ARG A 9 32.12 -18.13 -4.68
N ILE A 10 31.19 -17.41 -5.29
CA ILE A 10 29.83 -17.91 -5.56
C ILE A 10 29.91 -18.80 -6.82
N SER A 11 29.86 -20.13 -6.65
CA SER A 11 30.21 -21.11 -7.70
C SER A 11 29.05 -21.52 -8.63
N GLN A 12 27.79 -21.18 -8.33
CA GLN A 12 26.64 -21.48 -9.20
C GLN A 12 25.59 -20.36 -9.12
N SER A 13 25.49 -19.51 -10.15
CA SER A 13 24.64 -18.30 -10.11
C SER A 13 24.17 -17.88 -11.49
N ALA A 14 22.93 -17.38 -11.59
CA ALA A 14 22.45 -16.67 -12.77
C ALA A 14 23.22 -15.35 -12.94
N LYS A 15 23.46 -14.92 -14.18
CA LYS A 15 24.00 -13.58 -14.47
C LYS A 15 22.88 -12.56 -14.34
N ILE A 16 23.06 -11.58 -13.47
CA ILE A 16 22.12 -10.48 -13.25
C ILE A 16 22.80 -9.17 -13.66
N LYS A 17 22.02 -8.28 -14.28
CA LYS A 17 22.45 -6.92 -14.59
C LYS A 17 21.76 -5.94 -13.66
N ILE A 18 22.56 -5.16 -12.95
CA ILE A 18 22.11 -4.06 -12.10
C ILE A 18 22.66 -2.78 -12.73
N GLY A 19 21.82 -1.78 -12.92
CA GLY A 19 22.24 -0.50 -13.47
C GLY A 19 21.76 0.68 -12.64
N THR A 20 22.38 1.83 -12.90
CA THR A 20 21.94 3.14 -12.42
C THR A 20 21.90 4.12 -13.59
N TRP A 21 20.89 4.99 -13.61
CA TRP A 21 20.72 5.99 -14.65
C TRP A 21 20.05 7.26 -14.12
N ASN A 22 20.75 8.39 -14.22
CA ASN A 22 20.11 9.70 -14.10
C ASN A 22 19.36 10.04 -15.40
N VAL A 23 18.04 10.21 -15.31
CA VAL A 23 17.18 10.49 -16.46
C VAL A 23 16.78 11.98 -16.58
N THR A 24 17.36 12.84 -15.73
CA THR A 24 17.12 14.28 -15.59
C THR A 24 15.70 14.67 -15.12
N SER A 25 14.67 13.95 -15.53
CA SER A 25 13.30 14.14 -15.03
C SER A 25 12.41 13.00 -15.51
N MET A 26 12.10 12.04 -14.65
CA MET A 26 11.11 10.99 -14.97
C MET A 26 9.67 11.54 -15.08
N TYR A 27 9.44 12.81 -14.69
CA TYR A 27 8.15 13.48 -14.85
C TYR A 27 7.84 13.84 -16.31
N GLN A 28 8.85 13.92 -17.18
CA GLN A 28 8.64 14.22 -18.59
C GLN A 28 7.90 13.07 -19.30
N GLN A 29 6.87 13.41 -20.07
CA GLN A 29 6.05 12.44 -20.81
C GLN A 29 6.89 11.53 -21.71
N GLY A 30 6.60 10.22 -21.68
CA GLY A 30 7.27 9.19 -22.51
C GLY A 30 8.64 8.74 -22.02
N LYS A 31 9.27 9.42 -21.05
CA LYS A 31 10.59 9.02 -20.55
C LYS A 31 10.54 7.71 -19.77
N MET A 32 9.47 7.49 -19.01
CA MET A 32 9.31 6.27 -18.23
C MET A 32 9.20 5.05 -19.15
N GLU A 33 8.33 5.10 -20.15
CA GLU A 33 8.12 4.01 -21.11
C GLU A 33 9.38 3.71 -21.90
N ASN A 34 10.07 4.76 -22.37
CA ASN A 34 11.36 4.62 -23.03
C ASN A 34 12.44 4.01 -22.12
N THR A 35 12.45 4.35 -20.83
CA THR A 35 13.36 3.75 -19.84
C THR A 35 13.06 2.26 -19.64
N LEU A 36 11.78 1.87 -19.57
CA LEU A 36 11.35 0.47 -19.43
C LEU A 36 11.69 -0.36 -20.69
N GLN A 37 11.52 0.23 -21.88
CA GLN A 37 11.91 -0.38 -23.16
C GLN A 37 13.43 -0.63 -23.20
N GLU A 38 14.23 0.36 -22.79
CA GLU A 38 15.69 0.24 -22.74
C GLU A 38 16.17 -0.74 -21.66
N MET A 39 15.49 -0.80 -20.50
CA MET A 39 15.75 -1.79 -19.46
C MET A 39 15.55 -3.21 -20.01
N THR A 40 14.45 -3.44 -20.72
CA THR A 40 14.14 -4.73 -21.37
C THR A 40 15.18 -5.07 -22.44
N ARG A 41 15.49 -4.12 -23.33
CA ARG A 41 16.46 -4.30 -24.42
C ARG A 41 17.87 -4.58 -23.94
N THR A 42 18.30 -3.92 -22.87
CA THR A 42 19.62 -4.13 -22.27
C THR A 42 19.69 -5.39 -21.39
N ASN A 43 18.55 -6.05 -21.17
CA ASN A 43 18.36 -7.15 -20.24
C ASN A 43 18.82 -6.76 -18.82
N THR A 44 18.52 -5.52 -18.42
CA THR A 44 18.82 -5.00 -17.08
C THR A 44 17.70 -5.44 -16.14
N SER A 45 18.04 -6.14 -15.07
CA SER A 45 17.05 -6.74 -14.18
C SER A 45 16.66 -5.81 -13.03
N ILE A 46 17.60 -4.98 -12.58
CA ILE A 46 17.41 -3.96 -11.56
C ILE A 46 17.98 -2.64 -12.09
N LEU A 47 17.19 -1.58 -12.11
CA LEU A 47 17.61 -0.27 -12.59
C LEU A 47 17.30 0.80 -11.57
N GLY A 48 18.34 1.35 -10.94
CA GLY A 48 18.23 2.55 -10.14
C GLY A 48 18.11 3.80 -11.02
N ILE A 49 17.27 4.72 -10.59
CA ILE A 49 16.95 5.97 -11.27
C ILE A 49 17.28 7.12 -10.34
N SER A 50 18.02 8.08 -10.86
CA SER A 50 18.22 9.41 -10.25
C SER A 50 17.41 10.46 -11.01
N GLU A 51 17.03 11.52 -10.30
CA GLU A 51 16.13 12.57 -10.80
C GLU A 51 14.75 12.05 -11.23
N MET A 52 14.14 11.23 -10.37
CA MET A 52 12.77 10.76 -10.51
C MET A 52 11.77 11.93 -10.59
N ARG A 53 11.96 12.96 -9.73
CA ARG A 53 11.10 14.16 -9.65
C ARG A 53 9.61 13.88 -9.38
N TRP A 54 9.31 12.69 -8.88
CA TRP A 54 7.97 12.32 -8.46
C TRP A 54 7.77 12.71 -7.00
N SER A 55 6.60 13.25 -6.67
CA SER A 55 6.31 13.64 -5.28
C SER A 55 5.96 12.44 -4.42
N GLY A 56 6.41 12.49 -3.16
CA GLY A 56 6.18 11.46 -2.15
C GLY A 56 6.96 10.17 -2.43
N SER A 57 6.57 9.09 -1.74
CA SER A 57 7.21 7.78 -1.84
C SER A 57 6.18 6.67 -2.04
N GLY A 58 6.54 5.61 -2.75
CA GLY A 58 5.67 4.44 -2.86
C GLY A 58 6.12 3.40 -3.87
N LYS A 59 5.20 2.48 -4.18
CA LYS A 59 5.34 1.42 -5.19
C LYS A 59 4.33 1.66 -6.31
N GLN A 60 4.77 1.57 -7.55
CA GLN A 60 3.95 1.64 -8.76
C GLN A 60 4.19 0.39 -9.62
N ILE A 61 3.11 -0.19 -10.14
CA ILE A 61 3.15 -1.40 -10.96
C ILE A 61 2.95 -0.98 -12.41
N GLU A 62 3.89 -1.35 -13.29
CA GLU A 62 3.88 -0.98 -14.71
C GLU A 62 4.15 -2.23 -15.56
N GLU A 63 3.12 -2.81 -16.18
CA GLU A 63 3.20 -4.01 -17.04
C GLU A 63 4.04 -5.15 -16.44
N ASN A 64 5.31 -5.30 -16.83
CA ASN A 64 6.25 -6.32 -16.36
C ASN A 64 7.29 -5.82 -15.35
N HIS A 65 7.16 -4.56 -14.94
CA HIS A 65 8.07 -3.86 -14.06
C HIS A 65 7.37 -3.33 -12.82
N ILE A 66 8.16 -3.16 -11.77
CA ILE A 66 7.74 -2.60 -10.50
C ILE A 66 8.68 -1.45 -10.18
N ILE A 67 8.12 -0.28 -9.90
CA ILE A 67 8.86 0.94 -9.63
C ILE A 67 8.67 1.30 -8.16
N TYR A 68 9.75 1.26 -7.40
CA TYR A 68 9.84 1.82 -6.06
C TYR A 68 10.44 3.22 -6.16
N TYR A 69 9.88 4.20 -5.47
CA TYR A 69 10.40 5.57 -5.55
C TYR A 69 10.28 6.32 -4.23
N ALA A 70 11.15 7.31 -4.07
CA ALA A 70 11.18 8.27 -2.98
C ALA A 70 11.45 9.66 -3.59
N GLY A 71 10.72 10.67 -3.16
CA GLY A 71 10.89 12.02 -3.68
C GLY A 71 10.28 13.06 -2.76
N GLU A 72 10.58 14.32 -3.10
CA GLU A 72 10.28 15.46 -2.25
C GLU A 72 8.77 15.66 -2.12
N ASN A 73 8.36 16.17 -0.97
CA ASN A 73 6.97 16.43 -0.62
C ASN A 73 6.46 17.80 -1.08
N SER A 74 7.22 18.48 -1.96
CA SER A 74 6.87 19.78 -2.50
C SER A 74 6.25 19.66 -3.90
N ARG A 75 5.45 20.66 -4.28
CA ARG A 75 4.93 20.81 -5.65
C ARG A 75 6.04 21.20 -6.65
N GLN A 76 7.28 21.39 -6.18
CA GLN A 76 8.37 21.89 -7.02
C GLN A 76 9.03 20.80 -7.87
N HIS A 77 8.74 19.51 -7.61
CA HIS A 77 9.23 18.37 -8.41
C HIS A 77 10.75 18.44 -8.70
N LYS A 78 11.58 18.73 -7.69
CA LYS A 78 13.02 18.97 -7.86
C LYS A 78 13.87 17.71 -7.69
N ASN A 79 13.65 16.96 -6.62
CA ASN A 79 14.44 15.78 -6.26
C ASN A 79 13.67 14.47 -6.48
N GLY A 80 14.36 13.33 -6.36
CA GLY A 80 13.74 12.02 -6.32
C GLY A 80 14.65 10.91 -6.83
N VAL A 81 14.51 9.75 -6.23
CA VAL A 81 15.19 8.50 -6.60
C VAL A 81 14.19 7.36 -6.75
N GLY A 82 14.54 6.35 -7.53
CA GLY A 82 13.72 5.17 -7.66
C GLY A 82 14.50 3.93 -8.06
N ILE A 83 13.88 2.77 -7.89
CA ILE A 83 14.42 1.47 -8.30
C ILE A 83 13.34 0.74 -9.09
N ILE A 84 13.65 0.42 -10.33
CA ILE A 84 12.82 -0.35 -11.24
C ILE A 84 13.29 -1.81 -11.22
N LEU A 85 12.38 -2.73 -10.94
CA LEU A 85 12.61 -4.17 -10.91
C LEU A 85 11.74 -4.87 -11.94
N THR A 86 12.20 -6.00 -12.46
CA THR A 86 11.29 -6.94 -13.14
C THR A 86 10.34 -7.58 -12.12
N LYS A 87 9.13 -7.93 -12.54
CA LYS A 87 8.15 -8.66 -11.70
C LYS A 87 8.69 -9.94 -11.08
N GLU A 88 9.62 -10.60 -11.75
CA GLU A 88 10.24 -11.83 -11.26
C GLU A 88 11.08 -11.58 -10.01
N ILE A 89 11.82 -10.47 -9.99
CA ILE A 89 12.67 -10.06 -8.87
C ILE A 89 11.84 -9.44 -7.74
N ASP A 90 10.71 -8.79 -8.06
CA ASP A 90 9.80 -8.25 -7.04
C ASP A 90 9.36 -9.29 -6.01
N ARG A 91 9.22 -10.56 -6.43
CA ARG A 91 8.90 -11.70 -5.55
C ARG A 91 10.00 -12.04 -4.53
N SER A 92 11.17 -11.43 -4.66
CA SER A 92 12.30 -11.60 -3.77
C SER A 92 12.54 -10.35 -2.92
N VAL A 93 11.77 -9.27 -3.11
CA VAL A 93 11.90 -8.05 -2.30
C VAL A 93 11.36 -8.31 -0.89
N LYS A 94 12.22 -8.20 0.13
CA LYS A 94 11.81 -8.25 1.54
C LYS A 94 11.09 -6.96 1.92
N THR A 95 11.71 -5.83 1.64
CA THR A 95 11.19 -4.50 1.97
C THR A 95 11.86 -3.41 1.12
N PHE A 96 11.25 -2.23 1.07
CA PHE A 96 11.85 -1.02 0.54
C PHE A 96 11.64 0.14 1.51
N THR A 97 12.65 0.97 1.64
CA THR A 97 12.70 2.05 2.64
C THR A 97 13.07 3.36 1.94
N PRO A 98 12.13 4.30 1.80
CA PRO A 98 12.41 5.66 1.32
C PRO A 98 13.04 6.46 2.47
N ILE A 99 14.37 6.56 2.49
CA ILE A 99 15.12 7.22 3.58
C ILE A 99 14.98 8.74 3.46
N SER A 100 15.21 9.27 2.26
CA SER A 100 15.01 10.68 1.90
C SER A 100 14.57 10.80 0.44
N ASP A 101 14.33 12.01 -0.04
CA ASP A 101 14.08 12.29 -1.46
C ASP A 101 15.32 12.03 -2.36
N ARG A 102 16.48 11.78 -1.73
CA ARG A 102 17.76 11.50 -2.38
C ARG A 102 18.27 10.08 -2.14
N ILE A 103 17.66 9.31 -1.23
CA ILE A 103 18.13 7.98 -0.85
C ILE A 103 16.96 7.02 -0.74
N ILE A 104 17.00 5.93 -1.51
CA ILE A 104 16.08 4.80 -1.40
C ILE A 104 16.85 3.49 -1.23
N LEU A 105 16.44 2.68 -0.27
CA LEU A 105 16.96 1.36 -0.01
C LEU A 105 15.94 0.31 -0.44
N ILE A 106 16.39 -0.74 -1.14
CA ILE A 106 15.62 -1.96 -1.34
C ILE A 106 16.41 -3.17 -0.84
N GLN A 107 15.74 -4.06 -0.11
CA GLN A 107 16.31 -5.28 0.43
C GLN A 107 15.71 -6.48 -0.30
N ILE A 108 16.57 -7.33 -0.88
CA ILE A 108 16.18 -8.45 -1.73
C ILE A 108 16.76 -9.74 -1.16
N GLU A 109 15.91 -10.74 -0.96
CA GLU A 109 16.32 -12.05 -0.47
C GLU A 109 17.05 -12.83 -1.58
N ALA A 110 18.29 -13.23 -1.31
CA ALA A 110 19.14 -13.90 -2.28
C ALA A 110 20.00 -15.00 -1.62
N LYS A 111 20.49 -15.91 -2.45
CA LYS A 111 21.45 -16.95 -2.08
C LYS A 111 22.80 -16.67 -2.73
N PRO A 112 23.91 -16.80 -1.98
CA PRO A 112 24.01 -17.28 -0.60
C PRO A 112 23.66 -16.25 0.49
N VAL A 113 23.63 -14.95 0.16
CA VAL A 113 23.38 -13.85 1.10
C VAL A 113 22.37 -12.86 0.52
N ASN A 114 21.70 -12.09 1.38
CA ASN A 114 20.75 -11.07 0.93
C ASN A 114 21.46 -9.90 0.25
N LEU A 115 20.72 -9.17 -0.58
CA LEU A 115 21.21 -8.03 -1.33
C LEU A 115 20.48 -6.76 -0.89
N ASN A 116 21.23 -5.79 -0.38
CA ASN A 116 20.77 -4.43 -0.09
C ASN A 116 21.25 -3.51 -1.21
N ILE A 117 20.35 -2.74 -1.82
CA ILE A 117 20.69 -1.77 -2.87
C ILE A 117 20.22 -0.39 -2.43
N PHE A 118 21.17 0.52 -2.27
CA PHE A 118 20.92 1.94 -2.10
C PHE A 118 21.02 2.61 -3.47
N GLN A 119 19.92 3.21 -3.93
CA GLN A 119 19.95 4.17 -5.04
C GLN A 119 20.00 5.58 -4.47
N ILE A 120 21.01 6.35 -4.89
CA ILE A 120 21.25 7.69 -4.36
C ILE A 120 21.36 8.78 -5.44
N TYR A 121 20.99 9.99 -5.04
CA TYR A 121 21.18 11.22 -5.80
C TYR A 121 21.82 12.28 -4.90
N ALA A 122 23.15 12.32 -4.89
CA ALA A 122 23.89 13.24 -4.04
C ALA A 122 23.60 14.71 -4.43
N PRO A 123 23.55 15.63 -3.46
CA PRO A 123 23.41 17.07 -3.75
C PRO A 123 24.48 17.55 -4.74
N THR A 124 24.20 18.56 -5.56
CA THR A 124 25.19 19.24 -6.42
C THR A 124 25.97 20.32 -5.66
N THR A 125 26.93 21.00 -6.30
CA THR A 125 27.70 22.12 -5.73
C THR A 125 26.89 23.37 -5.41
N GLN A 126 25.63 23.45 -5.84
CA GLN A 126 24.74 24.58 -5.56
C GLN A 126 23.98 24.44 -4.24
N HIS A 127 24.10 23.29 -3.58
CA HIS A 127 23.46 22.98 -2.30
C HIS A 127 24.32 23.43 -1.12
N THR A 128 23.69 23.66 0.03
CA THR A 128 24.39 24.09 1.25
C THR A 128 25.24 22.96 1.83
N GLU A 129 26.27 23.29 2.62
CA GLU A 129 27.08 22.28 3.32
C GLU A 129 26.22 21.42 4.26
N GLU A 130 25.23 22.03 4.91
CA GLU A 130 24.24 21.36 5.76
C GLU A 130 23.46 20.28 5.00
N GLU A 131 22.97 20.57 3.77
CA GLU A 131 22.28 19.57 2.94
C GLU A 131 23.17 18.38 2.55
N ILE A 132 24.48 18.62 2.41
CA ILE A 132 25.46 17.57 2.11
C ILE A 132 25.71 16.71 3.35
N GLU A 133 25.87 17.34 4.51
CA GLU A 133 26.03 16.64 5.79
C GLU A 133 24.82 15.80 6.15
N ASP A 134 23.61 16.36 6.00
CA ASP A 134 22.35 15.64 6.20
C ASP A 134 22.27 14.39 5.32
N PHE A 135 22.64 14.52 4.04
CA PHE A 135 22.66 13.39 3.11
C PHE A 135 23.59 12.26 3.56
N TYR A 136 24.82 12.58 3.98
CA TYR A 136 25.77 11.56 4.44
C TYR A 136 25.36 10.96 5.78
N ARG A 137 24.82 11.77 6.70
CA ARG A 137 24.31 11.30 8.00
C ARG A 137 23.18 10.28 7.82
N ASP A 138 22.21 10.57 6.96
CA ASP A 138 21.10 9.66 6.66
C ASP A 138 21.59 8.36 6.01
N LEU A 139 22.56 8.46 5.10
CA LEU A 139 23.16 7.31 4.42
C LEU A 139 23.93 6.43 5.41
N GLU A 140 24.75 7.02 6.28
CA GLU A 140 25.51 6.32 7.32
C GLU A 140 24.60 5.62 8.32
N TYR A 141 23.55 6.30 8.79
CA TYR A 141 22.55 5.71 9.69
C TYR A 141 21.95 4.44 9.06
N ALA A 142 21.50 4.53 7.80
CA ALA A 142 20.91 3.39 7.11
C ALA A 142 21.92 2.27 6.84
N MET A 143 23.18 2.60 6.54
CA MET A 143 24.27 1.65 6.36
C MET A 143 24.58 0.89 7.67
N LYS A 144 24.57 1.56 8.83
CA LYS A 144 24.82 0.94 10.15
C LYS A 144 23.76 -0.09 10.54
N LYS A 145 22.54 0.03 10.04
CA LYS A 145 21.44 -0.95 10.27
C LYS A 145 21.54 -2.19 9.37
N MET A 146 22.43 -2.21 8.38
CA MET A 146 22.60 -3.35 7.49
C MET A 146 23.42 -4.46 8.16
N LYS A 147 23.04 -5.72 7.93
CA LYS A 147 23.79 -6.86 8.47
C LYS A 147 25.15 -6.98 7.78
N SER A 148 26.22 -7.14 8.56
CA SER A 148 27.60 -7.21 8.06
C SER A 148 27.88 -8.36 7.08
N HIS A 149 27.03 -9.40 7.09
CA HIS A 149 27.11 -10.53 6.16
C HIS A 149 26.31 -10.33 4.87
N ASP A 150 25.40 -9.37 4.81
CA ASP A 150 24.64 -9.10 3.59
C ASP A 150 25.52 -8.39 2.56
N MET A 151 25.15 -8.54 1.30
CA MET A 151 25.78 -7.84 0.20
C MET A 151 25.11 -6.48 0.03
N THR A 152 25.88 -5.40 0.16
CA THR A 152 25.40 -4.03 0.03
C THR A 152 26.02 -3.37 -1.20
N ILE A 153 25.15 -2.82 -2.05
CA ILE A 153 25.49 -1.99 -3.20
C ILE A 153 25.00 -0.58 -2.93
N VAL A 154 25.91 0.40 -2.98
CA VAL A 154 25.54 1.82 -3.04
C VAL A 154 25.82 2.29 -4.45
N MET A 155 24.78 2.72 -5.16
CA MET A 155 24.87 3.14 -6.54
C MET A 155 24.00 4.37 -6.81
N GLY A 156 24.33 5.14 -7.84
CA GLY A 156 23.60 6.38 -8.09
C GLY A 156 24.43 7.42 -8.81
N ASP A 157 23.89 8.63 -8.80
CA ASP A 157 24.59 9.83 -9.23
C ASP A 157 25.13 10.53 -7.99
N LEU A 158 26.45 10.53 -7.87
CA LEU A 158 27.15 11.02 -6.68
C LEU A 158 27.71 12.43 -6.85
N ASN A 159 27.64 13.01 -8.04
CA ASN A 159 28.24 14.32 -8.32
C ASN A 159 29.72 14.43 -7.87
N ALA A 160 30.42 13.30 -7.82
CA ALA A 160 31.79 13.16 -7.32
C ALA A 160 32.71 12.66 -8.44
N LYS A 161 33.98 13.07 -8.44
CA LYS A 161 35.01 12.54 -9.36
C LYS A 161 36.11 11.92 -8.54
N VAL A 162 36.26 10.61 -8.60
CA VAL A 162 37.32 9.88 -7.84
C VAL A 162 38.69 9.93 -8.52
N GLY A 163 38.69 10.15 -9.85
CA GLY A 163 39.89 10.26 -10.68
C GLY A 163 40.55 8.93 -11.04
N GLU A 164 41.70 9.02 -11.71
CA GLU A 164 42.53 7.88 -12.13
C GLU A 164 43.44 7.32 -11.03
N GLU A 165 43.64 8.09 -9.95
CA GLU A 165 44.53 7.73 -8.85
C GLU A 165 43.97 6.56 -8.02
N LYS A 166 44.81 5.55 -7.81
CA LYS A 166 44.50 4.43 -6.93
C LYS A 166 44.49 4.89 -5.48
N TYR A 167 43.46 4.48 -4.74
CA TYR A 167 43.30 4.70 -3.32
C TYR A 167 43.03 3.34 -2.66
N GLU A 168 44.08 2.83 -2.00
CA GLU A 168 44.09 1.55 -1.28
C GLU A 168 43.41 0.37 -2.02
N ASN A 169 42.41 -0.25 -1.39
CA ASN A 169 41.57 -1.31 -1.91
C ASN A 169 40.19 -0.80 -2.38
N ILE A 170 39.98 0.52 -2.36
CA ILE A 170 38.69 1.16 -2.67
C ILE A 170 38.57 1.40 -4.17
N THR A 171 39.62 1.91 -4.82
CA THR A 171 39.65 2.12 -6.27
C THR A 171 40.64 1.19 -6.97
N GLY A 172 40.34 0.86 -8.22
CA GLY A 172 41.26 0.20 -9.14
C GLY A 172 42.05 1.22 -9.97
N TYR A 173 42.77 0.70 -10.98
CA TYR A 173 43.70 1.47 -11.80
C TYR A 173 43.08 2.15 -13.04
N PHE A 174 41.76 2.03 -13.22
CA PHE A 174 41.07 2.41 -14.46
C PHE A 174 39.95 3.44 -14.23
N GLY A 175 40.15 4.34 -13.27
CA GLY A 175 39.28 5.52 -13.09
C GLY A 175 39.37 6.49 -14.28
N LEU A 176 38.64 7.61 -14.21
CA LEU A 176 38.62 8.61 -15.27
C LEU A 176 38.71 10.02 -14.69
N GLY A 177 39.62 10.84 -15.24
CA GLY A 177 39.73 12.26 -14.93
C GLY A 177 40.49 12.55 -13.64
N ARG A 178 40.36 13.79 -13.16
CA ARG A 178 41.01 14.27 -11.92
C ARG A 178 40.03 14.25 -10.75
N ARG A 179 40.53 13.87 -9.57
CA ARG A 179 39.75 13.86 -8.33
C ARG A 179 39.29 15.27 -7.94
N ASN A 180 38.07 15.40 -7.43
CA ASN A 180 37.57 16.62 -6.78
C ASN A 180 37.28 16.37 -5.29
N ASP A 181 37.01 17.43 -4.52
CA ASP A 181 36.80 17.34 -3.07
C ASP A 181 35.67 16.37 -2.68
N ARG A 182 34.59 16.36 -3.45
CA ARG A 182 33.49 15.39 -3.30
C ARG A 182 33.93 13.95 -3.56
N GLY A 183 34.85 13.76 -4.50
CA GLY A 183 35.52 12.49 -4.74
C GLY A 183 36.32 12.03 -3.53
N THR A 184 37.01 12.94 -2.84
CA THR A 184 37.73 12.63 -1.59
C THR A 184 36.76 12.21 -0.49
N ARG A 185 35.70 13.00 -0.23
CA ARG A 185 34.67 12.64 0.77
C ARG A 185 33.97 11.31 0.46
N PHE A 186 33.73 11.01 -0.82
CA PHE A 186 33.17 9.73 -1.22
C PHE A 186 34.15 8.56 -1.01
N LEU A 187 35.46 8.77 -1.16
CA LEU A 187 36.47 7.76 -0.84
C LEU A 187 36.53 7.49 0.65
N GLU A 188 36.51 8.53 1.50
CA GLU A 188 36.46 8.40 2.96
C GLU A 188 35.22 7.60 3.41
N PHE A 189 34.04 7.93 2.86
CA PHE A 189 32.82 7.15 3.09
C PHE A 189 32.97 5.68 2.67
N CYS A 190 33.59 5.42 1.51
CA CYS A 190 33.85 4.06 1.06
C CYS A 190 34.87 3.32 1.96
N GLU A 191 35.81 4.04 2.56
CA GLU A 191 36.81 3.50 3.47
C GLU A 191 36.16 3.01 4.76
N GLU A 192 35.38 3.90 5.39
CA GLU A 192 34.66 3.63 6.63
C GLU A 192 33.73 2.41 6.49
N HIS A 193 32.99 2.32 5.38
CA HIS A 193 32.04 1.23 5.12
C HIS A 193 32.63 0.04 4.35
N LYS A 194 33.95 0.03 4.09
CA LYS A 194 34.67 -1.03 3.36
C LYS A 194 34.01 -1.36 2.01
N LEU A 195 33.73 -0.33 1.22
CA LEU A 195 33.18 -0.41 -0.13
C LEU A 195 34.30 -0.31 -1.20
N CYS A 196 34.11 -0.98 -2.33
CA CYS A 196 34.93 -0.84 -3.54
C CYS A 196 34.14 -0.08 -4.61
N ILE A 197 34.79 0.87 -5.30
CA ILE A 197 34.21 1.64 -6.41
C ILE A 197 34.45 0.89 -7.72
N MET A 198 33.49 0.05 -8.11
CA MET A 198 33.71 -1.00 -9.09
C MET A 198 33.95 -0.50 -10.52
N ASN A 199 33.51 0.73 -10.82
CA ASN A 199 33.80 1.42 -12.08
C ASN A 199 35.30 1.52 -12.41
N THR A 200 36.16 1.53 -11.38
CA THR A 200 37.61 1.78 -11.52
C THR A 200 38.45 0.50 -11.67
N PHE A 201 37.84 -0.69 -11.57
CA PHE A 201 38.54 -1.98 -11.55
C PHE A 201 38.67 -2.65 -12.92
N PHE A 202 37.96 -2.18 -13.95
CA PHE A 202 37.90 -2.83 -15.25
C PHE A 202 38.58 -1.99 -16.34
N LYS A 203 39.56 -2.58 -17.03
CA LYS A 203 40.22 -1.96 -18.19
C LYS A 203 39.25 -1.91 -19.36
N LEU A 204 38.73 -0.72 -19.67
CA LEU A 204 37.77 -0.51 -20.74
C LEU A 204 38.15 0.71 -21.60
N PRO A 205 37.69 0.79 -22.87
CA PRO A 205 37.83 2.00 -23.66
C PRO A 205 37.14 3.19 -22.99
N LYS A 206 37.68 4.41 -23.12
CA LYS A 206 37.12 5.64 -22.49
C LYS A 206 35.61 5.82 -22.71
N ARG A 207 35.08 5.42 -23.87
CA ARG A 207 33.64 5.44 -24.21
C ARG A 207 32.73 4.59 -23.31
N ARG A 208 33.31 3.67 -22.52
CA ARG A 208 32.61 2.79 -21.58
C ARG A 208 32.83 3.21 -20.11
N LEU A 209 33.57 4.28 -19.87
CA LEU A 209 33.95 4.76 -18.53
C LEU A 209 33.19 6.01 -18.11
N TYR A 210 33.00 6.99 -19.01
CA TYR A 210 32.25 8.19 -18.69
C TYR A 210 30.76 7.88 -18.54
N THR A 211 30.13 8.53 -17.57
CA THR A 211 28.71 8.38 -17.25
C THR A 211 27.93 9.66 -17.54
N TRP A 212 28.63 10.78 -17.75
CA TRP A 212 28.03 12.09 -18.04
C TRP A 212 28.74 12.80 -19.18
N ILE A 213 27.96 13.47 -20.04
CA ILE A 213 28.43 14.26 -21.18
C ILE A 213 27.99 15.71 -20.98
N SER A 214 28.92 16.66 -21.09
CA SER A 214 28.59 18.08 -20.97
C SER A 214 27.72 18.56 -22.13
N PRO A 215 26.78 19.50 -21.92
CA PRO A 215 26.11 20.20 -23.01
C PRO A 215 27.07 20.91 -23.97
N ALA A 216 28.28 21.25 -23.51
CA ALA A 216 29.34 21.86 -24.29
C ALA A 216 30.31 20.83 -24.92
N ASP A 217 30.04 19.52 -24.80
CA ASP A 217 30.85 18.46 -25.44
C ASP A 217 30.81 18.62 -26.96
N SER A 218 31.98 18.66 -27.58
CA SER A 218 32.13 18.61 -29.03
C SER A 218 33.23 17.63 -29.42
N PRO A 219 33.26 17.12 -30.68
CA PRO A 219 34.36 16.30 -31.15
C PRO A 219 35.73 16.97 -30.99
N GLN A 220 35.79 18.30 -31.06
CA GLN A 220 36.99 19.11 -30.89
C GLN A 220 37.33 19.39 -29.41
N HIS A 221 36.33 19.40 -28.53
CA HIS A 221 36.48 19.67 -27.10
C HIS A 221 35.61 18.70 -26.27
N PRO A 222 36.06 17.45 -26.08
CA PRO A 222 35.29 16.45 -25.36
C PRO A 222 35.30 16.73 -23.85
N ILE A 223 34.14 17.00 -23.26
CA ILE A 223 33.96 17.22 -21.82
C ILE A 223 33.06 16.10 -21.29
N ARG A 224 33.68 15.02 -20.83
CA ARG A 224 32.99 13.82 -20.35
C ARG A 224 33.54 13.38 -19.01
N ASN A 225 32.64 13.15 -18.05
CA ASN A 225 33.00 12.86 -16.67
C ASN A 225 32.43 11.51 -16.22
N GLN A 226 33.09 10.92 -15.23
CA GLN A 226 32.56 9.78 -14.48
C GLN A 226 32.09 10.32 -13.13
N ILE A 227 30.77 10.33 -12.92
CA ILE A 227 30.12 10.87 -11.70
C ILE A 227 29.05 9.93 -11.14
N ASP A 228 28.64 8.93 -11.93
CA ASP A 228 27.75 7.86 -11.50
C ASP A 228 28.60 6.63 -11.15
N TYR A 229 28.31 6.00 -10.02
CA TYR A 229 29.11 4.88 -9.52
C TYR A 229 28.24 3.71 -9.08
N ILE A 230 28.81 2.52 -9.17
CA ILE A 230 28.31 1.31 -8.52
C ILE A 230 29.39 0.83 -7.57
N THR A 231 29.06 0.73 -6.29
CA THR A 231 29.94 0.19 -5.27
C THR A 231 29.45 -1.15 -4.73
N ILE A 232 30.33 -1.89 -4.07
CA ILE A 232 29.98 -3.13 -3.37
C ILE A 232 30.92 -3.33 -2.18
N ASN A 233 30.49 -4.03 -1.12
CA ASN A 233 31.42 -4.39 -0.04
C ASN A 233 32.68 -5.10 -0.57
N GLN A 234 33.83 -4.75 -0.01
CA GLN A 234 35.14 -5.31 -0.36
C GLN A 234 35.15 -6.85 -0.36
N ARG A 235 34.49 -7.48 0.62
CA ARG A 235 34.35 -8.95 0.73
C ARG A 235 33.64 -9.61 -0.47
N TYR A 236 32.83 -8.86 -1.22
CA TYR A 236 32.03 -9.33 -2.35
C TYR A 236 32.48 -8.77 -3.70
N LYS A 237 33.60 -8.05 -3.78
CA LYS A 237 34.08 -7.45 -5.04
C LYS A 237 34.16 -8.42 -6.21
N ASN A 238 34.49 -9.69 -5.95
CA ASN A 238 34.58 -10.74 -6.98
C ASN A 238 33.22 -11.23 -7.50
N ALA A 239 32.11 -10.84 -6.87
CA ALA A 239 30.76 -11.16 -7.36
C ALA A 239 30.44 -10.36 -8.63
N ILE A 240 31.03 -9.18 -8.79
CA ILE A 240 30.89 -8.35 -9.99
C ILE A 240 31.93 -8.76 -11.02
N THR A 241 31.45 -9.09 -12.21
CA THR A 241 32.26 -9.58 -13.33
C THR A 241 32.55 -8.50 -14.36
N SER A 242 31.75 -7.44 -14.42
CA SER A 242 31.94 -6.32 -15.32
C SER A 242 31.18 -5.10 -14.81
N VAL A 243 31.73 -3.91 -15.03
CA VAL A 243 31.04 -2.62 -14.88
C VAL A 243 31.35 -1.78 -16.09
N LYS A 244 30.34 -1.32 -16.82
CA LYS A 244 30.52 -0.54 -18.05
C LYS A 244 29.32 0.36 -18.33
N THR A 245 29.56 1.47 -19.01
CA THR A 245 28.47 2.29 -19.54
C THR A 245 27.98 1.76 -20.89
N LEU A 246 26.70 2.04 -21.19
CA LEU A 246 26.03 1.66 -22.44
C LEU A 246 25.65 2.92 -23.24
N PRO A 247 26.58 3.53 -24.02
CA PRO A 247 26.29 4.75 -24.81
C PRO A 247 25.18 4.60 -25.85
N GLY A 248 24.88 3.36 -26.27
CA GLY A 248 23.79 3.05 -27.18
C GLY A 248 22.43 2.91 -26.50
N ALA A 249 22.34 3.02 -25.17
CA ALA A 249 21.07 3.10 -24.47
C ALA A 249 20.46 4.48 -24.66
N ASP A 250 19.17 4.55 -24.98
CA ASP A 250 18.52 5.80 -25.38
C ASP A 250 17.43 6.27 -24.43
N VAL A 251 17.78 7.22 -23.57
CA VAL A 251 16.83 8.14 -22.92
C VAL A 251 17.36 9.55 -23.17
N PRO A 252 16.50 10.55 -23.47
CA PRO A 252 16.91 11.94 -23.61
C PRO A 252 17.40 12.51 -22.27
N SER A 253 18.67 12.22 -21.98
CA SER A 253 19.47 12.59 -20.81
C SER A 253 20.92 12.76 -21.28
N ASN A 254 21.65 13.64 -20.61
CA ASN A 254 23.10 13.80 -20.75
C ASN A 254 23.91 12.74 -19.98
N HIS A 255 23.24 11.89 -19.20
CA HIS A 255 23.85 10.73 -18.56
C HIS A 255 23.72 9.47 -19.40
N VAL A 256 24.69 8.58 -19.23
CA VAL A 256 24.77 7.28 -19.87
C VAL A 256 24.50 6.19 -18.86
N LEU A 257 23.61 5.27 -19.21
CA LEU A 257 23.29 4.10 -18.40
C LEU A 257 24.57 3.34 -18.00
N LEU A 258 24.81 3.25 -16.70
CA LEU A 258 25.90 2.48 -16.09
C LEU A 258 25.35 1.12 -15.64
N VAL A 259 25.98 0.02 -16.05
CA VAL A 259 25.52 -1.34 -15.73
C VAL A 259 26.67 -2.16 -15.18
N CYS A 260 26.41 -2.86 -14.08
CA CYS A 260 27.24 -3.95 -13.60
C CYS A 260 26.61 -5.32 -13.93
N GLU A 261 27.46 -6.29 -14.26
CA GLU A 261 27.10 -7.70 -14.42
C GLU A 261 27.62 -8.47 -13.21
N MET A 262 26.73 -9.14 -12.49
CA MET A 262 27.10 -9.90 -11.31
C MET A 262 26.47 -11.28 -11.26
N LYS A 263 27.02 -12.11 -10.37
CA LYS A 263 26.66 -13.50 -10.17
C LYS A 263 25.89 -13.66 -8.86
N LEU A 264 24.57 -13.80 -8.93
CA LEU A 264 23.71 -14.00 -7.75
C LEU A 264 22.47 -14.85 -8.11
N LYS A 265 21.84 -15.49 -7.12
CA LYS A 265 20.56 -16.19 -7.31
C LYS A 265 19.54 -15.64 -6.31
N PHE A 266 18.45 -15.06 -6.80
CA PHE A 266 17.37 -14.58 -5.93
C PHE A 266 16.58 -15.74 -5.34
N LYS A 267 16.21 -15.61 -4.06
CA LYS A 267 15.31 -16.55 -3.40
C LYS A 267 13.90 -16.04 -3.63
N LYS A 268 13.06 -16.84 -4.30
CA LYS A 268 11.63 -16.53 -4.33
C LYS A 268 11.13 -16.63 -2.90
N LEU A 269 10.64 -15.53 -2.35
CA LEU A 269 9.89 -15.59 -1.10
C LEU A 269 8.71 -16.51 -1.38
N LYS A 270 8.40 -17.42 -0.45
CA LYS A 270 7.13 -18.17 -0.54
C LYS A 270 6.05 -17.10 -0.53
N GLU A 271 5.40 -16.86 -1.67
CA GLU A 271 4.13 -16.13 -1.67
C GLU A 271 3.28 -16.82 -0.62
N SER A 272 2.84 -16.08 0.39
CA SER A 272 2.17 -16.59 1.56
C SER A 272 0.76 -17.10 1.19
N LYS A 273 0.62 -18.09 0.29
CA LYS A 273 -0.63 -18.42 -0.44
C LYS A 273 -1.56 -17.20 -0.50
N MET A 274 -1.02 -16.05 -0.95
CA MET A 274 -1.79 -14.82 -0.93
C MET A 274 -2.73 -14.99 -2.11
N ASN A 275 -3.92 -15.52 -1.82
CA ASN A 275 -4.94 -15.79 -2.82
C ASN A 275 -5.04 -14.53 -3.67
N LYS A 276 -4.78 -14.66 -4.98
CA LYS A 276 -4.79 -13.52 -5.90
C LYS A 276 -6.12 -12.81 -5.72
N LYS A 277 -6.08 -11.49 -5.53
CA LYS A 277 -7.28 -10.70 -5.31
C LYS A 277 -8.26 -10.94 -6.46
N ILE A 278 -9.40 -11.53 -6.15
CA ILE A 278 -10.43 -11.82 -7.15
C ILE A 278 -11.09 -10.48 -7.52
N CYS A 279 -11.19 -10.20 -8.82
CA CYS A 279 -11.79 -8.96 -9.30
C CYS A 279 -13.33 -9.06 -9.27
N GLY A 280 -13.96 -8.35 -8.35
CA GLY A 280 -15.43 -8.33 -8.20
C GLY A 280 -16.18 -7.90 -9.47
N GLU A 281 -15.62 -6.99 -10.26
CA GLU A 281 -16.25 -6.52 -11.50
C GLU A 281 -16.38 -7.62 -12.55
N LYS A 282 -15.33 -8.43 -12.70
CA LYS A 282 -15.36 -9.56 -13.64
C LYS A 282 -16.39 -10.61 -13.24
N ILE A 283 -16.55 -10.85 -11.94
CA ILE A 283 -17.55 -11.79 -11.42
C ILE A 283 -18.95 -11.36 -11.84
N ILE A 284 -19.26 -10.06 -11.73
CA ILE A 284 -20.57 -9.52 -12.15
C ILE A 284 -20.73 -9.64 -13.68
N GLN A 285 -19.68 -9.35 -14.46
CA GLN A 285 -19.72 -9.45 -15.93
C GLN A 285 -19.94 -10.90 -16.41
N MET A 286 -19.34 -11.87 -15.72
CA MET A 286 -19.44 -13.30 -16.05
C MET A 286 -20.58 -14.01 -15.30
N LYS A 287 -21.57 -13.27 -14.80
CA LYS A 287 -22.66 -13.85 -13.98
C LYS A 287 -23.35 -15.01 -14.69
N GLU A 288 -23.71 -14.84 -15.96
CA GLU A 288 -24.45 -15.84 -16.74
C GLU A 288 -23.67 -17.15 -16.93
N GLU A 289 -22.34 -17.06 -17.02
CA GLU A 289 -21.46 -18.23 -17.16
C GLU A 289 -21.18 -18.90 -15.81
N LEU A 290 -20.98 -18.11 -14.75
CA LEU A 290 -20.56 -18.60 -13.43
C LEU A 290 -21.72 -19.16 -12.61
N GLN A 291 -22.92 -18.57 -12.71
CA GLN A 291 -24.07 -18.94 -11.92
C GLN A 291 -24.46 -20.43 -12.06
N PRO A 292 -24.64 -21.01 -13.27
CA PRO A 292 -25.02 -22.43 -13.39
C PRO A 292 -23.95 -23.39 -12.84
N ILE A 293 -22.67 -23.05 -12.98
CA ILE A 293 -21.55 -23.85 -12.46
C ILE A 293 -21.59 -23.86 -10.92
N LEU A 294 -21.73 -22.68 -10.32
CA LEU A 294 -21.80 -22.53 -8.87
C LEU A 294 -23.04 -23.22 -8.29
N GLU A 295 -24.20 -23.10 -8.95
CA GLU A 295 -25.44 -23.76 -8.57
C GLU A 295 -25.29 -25.30 -8.55
N GLY A 296 -24.74 -25.89 -9.62
CA GLY A 296 -24.49 -27.33 -9.67
C GLY A 296 -23.57 -27.83 -8.55
N LYS A 297 -22.51 -27.07 -8.25
CA LYS A 297 -21.60 -27.38 -7.14
C LYS A 297 -22.21 -27.19 -5.76
N CYS A 298 -23.16 -26.26 -5.60
CA CYS A 298 -23.88 -26.10 -4.33
C CYS A 298 -24.75 -27.34 -4.01
N VAL A 299 -25.32 -27.99 -5.02
CA VAL A 299 -26.08 -29.24 -4.84
C VAL A 299 -25.17 -30.38 -4.38
N GLU A 300 -24.02 -30.56 -5.04
CA GLU A 300 -23.00 -31.55 -4.63
C GLU A 300 -22.56 -31.28 -3.18
N TYR A 301 -22.16 -30.05 -2.88
CA TYR A 301 -21.74 -29.62 -1.54
C TYR A 301 -22.81 -29.89 -0.48
N HIS A 302 -24.08 -29.58 -0.74
CA HIS A 302 -25.15 -29.77 0.24
C HIS A 302 -25.35 -31.26 0.59
N SER A 303 -25.12 -32.17 -0.37
CA SER A 303 -25.22 -33.61 -0.11
C SER A 303 -24.07 -34.15 0.76
N GLU A 304 -22.87 -33.60 0.61
CA GLU A 304 -21.64 -34.06 1.29
C GLU A 304 -21.44 -33.43 2.68
N SER A 305 -22.13 -32.33 2.99
CA SER A 305 -21.82 -31.46 4.14
C SER A 305 -22.71 -31.65 5.38
N LYS A 306 -23.68 -32.56 5.37
CA LYS A 306 -24.70 -32.67 6.44
C LYS A 306 -24.12 -32.94 7.84
N ASP A 307 -23.15 -33.84 7.96
CA ASP A 307 -22.60 -34.29 9.24
C ASP A 307 -21.28 -33.58 9.64
N LEU A 308 -20.87 -32.57 8.88
CA LEU A 308 -19.63 -31.84 9.12
C LEU A 308 -19.79 -30.77 10.21
N SER A 309 -18.70 -30.45 10.89
CA SER A 309 -18.66 -29.30 11.78
C SER A 309 -18.82 -27.98 11.01
N ILE A 310 -19.25 -26.91 11.69
CA ILE A 310 -19.43 -25.57 11.10
C ILE A 310 -18.13 -25.06 10.42
N ASP A 311 -16.97 -25.33 11.01
CA ASP A 311 -15.68 -24.96 10.43
C ASP A 311 -15.37 -25.77 9.14
N GLU A 312 -15.65 -27.06 9.12
CA GLU A 312 -15.48 -27.91 7.94
C GLU A 312 -16.45 -27.52 6.82
N LYS A 313 -17.72 -27.28 7.16
CA LYS A 313 -18.73 -26.74 6.23
C LYS A 313 -18.23 -25.45 5.58
N TRP A 314 -17.83 -24.47 6.39
CA TRP A 314 -17.30 -23.21 5.86
C TRP A 314 -16.04 -23.40 5.00
N ASN A 315 -15.08 -24.23 5.44
CA ASN A 315 -13.85 -24.46 4.68
C ASN A 315 -14.13 -25.12 3.32
N ASN A 316 -14.98 -26.14 3.28
CA ASN A 316 -15.37 -26.82 2.04
C ASN A 316 -16.13 -25.85 1.10
N PHE A 317 -17.04 -25.04 1.63
CA PHE A 317 -17.76 -24.02 0.85
C PHE A 317 -16.81 -22.96 0.26
N LYS A 318 -15.85 -22.50 1.07
CA LYS A 318 -14.81 -21.55 0.65
C LYS A 318 -13.91 -22.15 -0.44
N GLU A 319 -13.46 -23.39 -0.29
CA GLU A 319 -12.61 -24.07 -1.28
C GLU A 319 -13.35 -24.26 -2.60
N MET A 320 -14.61 -24.70 -2.55
CA MET A 320 -15.49 -24.77 -3.72
C MET A 320 -15.55 -23.43 -4.48
N ILE A 321 -15.73 -22.31 -3.77
CA ILE A 321 -15.75 -20.97 -4.39
C ILE A 321 -14.41 -20.65 -5.05
N HIS A 322 -13.29 -20.84 -4.34
CA HIS A 322 -11.96 -20.49 -4.86
C HIS A 322 -11.60 -21.30 -6.09
N GLU A 323 -11.85 -22.61 -6.08
CA GLU A 323 -11.55 -23.47 -7.22
C GLU A 323 -12.27 -23.05 -8.49
N ASN A 324 -13.57 -22.78 -8.39
CA ASN A 324 -14.39 -22.44 -9.55
C ASN A 324 -14.11 -21.02 -10.06
N LEU A 325 -13.84 -20.05 -9.17
CA LEU A 325 -13.49 -18.69 -9.57
C LEU A 325 -12.09 -18.59 -10.18
N LEU A 326 -11.10 -19.31 -9.64
CA LEU A 326 -9.72 -19.28 -10.15
C LEU A 326 -9.57 -20.00 -11.49
N LYS A 327 -10.37 -21.05 -11.75
CA LYS A 327 -10.39 -21.76 -13.03
C LYS A 327 -11.01 -20.91 -14.15
N ASN A 328 -12.08 -20.15 -13.85
CA ASN A 328 -12.87 -19.46 -14.87
C ASN A 328 -12.50 -17.98 -15.08
N ILE A 329 -12.00 -17.28 -14.06
CA ILE A 329 -11.56 -15.88 -14.21
C ILE A 329 -10.13 -15.88 -14.76
N SER A 330 -10.02 -15.86 -16.09
CA SER A 330 -8.75 -15.83 -16.81
C SER A 330 -7.77 -14.78 -16.28
N LYS A 331 -6.47 -15.14 -16.29
CA LYS A 331 -5.35 -14.26 -15.95
C LYS A 331 -5.49 -12.97 -16.76
N SER A 332 -5.73 -11.84 -16.09
CA SER A 332 -5.78 -10.55 -16.79
C SER A 332 -4.43 -10.26 -17.44
N VAL A 333 -4.45 -10.06 -18.76
CA VAL A 333 -3.46 -9.22 -19.43
C VAL A 333 -3.63 -7.83 -18.84
N ILE A 334 -2.58 -7.32 -18.20
CA ILE A 334 -2.54 -5.95 -17.71
C ILE A 334 -2.53 -5.07 -18.95
N LYS A 335 -3.56 -4.25 -19.12
CA LYS A 335 -3.64 -3.31 -20.24
C LYS A 335 -2.47 -2.31 -20.13
N ASN A 336 -1.78 -2.08 -21.25
CA ASN A 336 -0.86 -0.97 -21.42
C ASN A 336 -1.59 0.34 -21.10
N LYS A 337 -0.84 1.38 -20.72
CA LYS A 337 -1.40 2.74 -20.64
C LYS A 337 -2.07 3.08 -21.97
N PRO A 338 -3.34 3.54 -21.98
CA PRO A 338 -4.10 3.72 -23.22
C PRO A 338 -3.49 4.75 -24.18
N TRP A 339 -2.60 5.64 -23.69
CA TRP A 339 -1.95 6.68 -24.49
C TRP A 339 -0.58 6.28 -25.07
N ILE A 340 -0.10 5.04 -24.87
CA ILE A 340 1.14 4.53 -25.47
C ILE A 340 0.76 3.57 -26.58
N THR A 341 0.78 4.06 -27.82
CA THR A 341 0.45 3.29 -29.02
C THR A 341 1.69 2.60 -29.59
N ASP A 342 1.47 1.53 -30.37
CA ASP A 342 2.56 0.84 -31.07
C ASP A 342 3.33 1.75 -32.04
N GLU A 343 2.67 2.78 -32.57
CA GLU A 343 3.28 3.83 -33.38
C GLU A 343 4.35 4.61 -32.61
N ILE A 344 4.03 5.02 -31.37
CA ILE A 344 4.97 5.74 -30.50
C ILE A 344 6.19 4.87 -30.19
N LEU A 345 5.98 3.57 -29.91
CA LEU A 345 7.07 2.63 -29.64
C LEU A 345 8.01 2.47 -30.84
N LYS A 346 7.47 2.38 -32.06
CA LYS A 346 8.27 2.33 -33.31
C LYS A 346 9.06 3.62 -33.54
N LEU A 347 8.48 4.77 -33.25
CA LEU A 347 9.18 6.05 -33.34
C LEU A 347 10.31 6.16 -32.32
N MET A 348 10.14 5.64 -31.10
CA MET A 348 11.21 5.56 -30.10
C MET A 348 12.40 4.73 -30.60
N ASP A 349 12.14 3.57 -31.21
CA ASP A 349 13.19 2.75 -31.84
C ASP A 349 13.87 3.47 -33.01
N THR A 350 13.11 4.22 -33.80
CA THR A 350 13.64 5.05 -34.90
C THR A 350 14.51 6.19 -34.37
N ARG A 351 14.10 6.87 -33.29
CA ARG A 351 14.90 7.92 -32.64
C ARG A 351 16.25 7.37 -32.19
N ARG A 352 16.29 6.17 -31.62
CA ARG A 352 17.52 5.52 -31.14
C ARG A 352 18.54 5.33 -32.26
N SER A 353 18.14 4.90 -33.46
CA SER A 353 19.08 4.66 -34.56
C SER A 353 19.84 5.93 -34.97
N PHE A 354 19.21 7.10 -34.84
CA PHE A 354 19.82 8.39 -35.17
C PHE A 354 20.69 9.00 -34.05
N LYS A 355 20.72 8.44 -32.83
CA LYS A 355 21.39 9.04 -31.65
C LYS A 355 22.85 9.45 -31.86
N HIS A 356 23.61 8.63 -32.58
CA HIS A 356 25.04 8.88 -32.88
C HIS A 356 25.31 9.19 -34.36
N GLN A 357 24.26 9.28 -35.18
CA GLN A 357 24.35 9.48 -36.62
C GLN A 357 23.95 10.90 -37.03
N ASN A 358 22.80 11.37 -36.53
CA ASN A 358 22.25 12.67 -36.92
C ASN A 358 21.49 13.30 -35.73
N GLN A 359 22.15 14.26 -35.07
CA GLN A 359 21.59 14.95 -33.91
C GLN A 359 20.37 15.80 -34.26
N GLN A 360 20.29 16.34 -35.47
CA GLN A 360 19.15 17.14 -35.92
C GLN A 360 17.91 16.26 -36.07
N ARG A 361 18.05 15.13 -36.78
CA ARG A 361 16.96 14.16 -36.96
C ARG A 361 16.50 13.56 -35.63
N TYR A 362 17.43 13.30 -34.70
CA TYR A 362 17.09 12.86 -33.34
C TYR A 362 16.17 13.87 -32.62
N LYS A 363 16.48 15.17 -32.73
CA LYS A 363 15.66 16.24 -32.11
C LYS A 363 14.27 16.34 -32.75
N GLU A 364 14.17 16.20 -34.07
CA GLU A 364 12.90 16.21 -34.82
C GLU A 364 11.98 15.06 -34.38
N ILE A 365 12.47 13.82 -34.42
CA ILE A 365 11.69 12.64 -34.00
C ILE A 365 11.30 12.75 -32.52
N ASN A 366 12.18 13.28 -31.66
CA ASN A 366 11.85 13.50 -30.26
C ASN A 366 10.74 14.54 -30.06
N LYS A 367 10.60 15.53 -30.96
CA LYS A 367 9.49 16.48 -30.95
C LYS A 367 8.20 15.81 -31.39
N GLU A 368 8.24 15.03 -32.47
CA GLU A 368 7.10 14.26 -32.99
C GLU A 368 6.54 13.28 -31.95
N ILE A 369 7.40 12.51 -31.28
CA ILE A 369 7.00 11.60 -30.19
C ILE A 369 6.26 12.36 -29.08
N LYS A 370 6.75 13.55 -28.69
CA LYS A 370 6.09 14.37 -27.66
C LYS A 370 4.72 14.85 -28.10
N GLU A 371 4.57 15.24 -29.36
CA GLU A 371 3.28 15.69 -29.92
C GLU A 371 2.26 14.55 -29.97
N LEU A 372 2.65 13.35 -30.40
CA LEU A 372 1.79 12.17 -30.42
C LEU A 372 1.36 11.73 -29.02
N ILE A 373 2.29 11.67 -28.05
CA ILE A 373 1.97 11.34 -26.66
C ILE A 373 1.00 12.38 -26.08
N ARG A 374 1.22 13.68 -26.38
CA ARG A 374 0.34 14.75 -25.92
C ARG A 374 -1.07 14.57 -26.47
N LYS A 375 -1.22 14.26 -27.77
CA LYS A 375 -2.50 14.01 -28.42
C LYS A 375 -3.21 12.80 -27.82
N ALA A 376 -2.54 11.65 -27.75
CA ALA A 376 -3.12 10.43 -27.19
C ALA A 376 -3.54 10.59 -25.72
N LYS A 377 -2.78 11.37 -24.93
CA LYS A 377 -3.14 11.71 -23.55
C LYS A 377 -4.34 12.66 -23.48
N GLN A 378 -4.46 13.61 -24.40
CA GLN A 378 -5.62 14.49 -24.49
C GLN A 378 -6.88 13.69 -24.83
N ASP A 379 -6.82 12.83 -25.85
CA ASP A 379 -7.96 11.98 -26.25
C ASP A 379 -8.41 11.08 -25.09
N TRP A 380 -7.45 10.52 -24.33
CA TRP A 380 -7.75 9.76 -23.13
C TRP A 380 -8.41 10.63 -22.04
N LEU A 381 -7.86 11.81 -21.74
CA LEU A 381 -8.43 12.73 -20.75
C LEU A 381 -9.84 13.17 -21.13
N GLU A 382 -10.12 13.42 -22.41
CA GLU A 382 -11.46 13.73 -22.90
C GLU A 382 -12.43 12.57 -22.66
N GLY A 383 -11.98 11.32 -22.84
CA GLY A 383 -12.75 10.13 -22.48
C GLY A 383 -13.05 10.02 -20.98
N GLU A 384 -12.06 10.31 -20.14
CA GLU A 384 -12.24 10.30 -18.67
C GLU A 384 -13.17 11.42 -18.20
N CYS A 385 -13.10 12.61 -18.81
CA CYS A 385 -14.02 13.71 -18.53
C CYS A 385 -15.47 13.35 -18.86
N LYS A 386 -15.72 12.66 -19.99
CA LYS A 386 -17.05 12.16 -20.34
C LYS A 386 -17.62 11.21 -19.29
N GLU A 387 -16.77 10.37 -18.69
CA GLU A 387 -17.17 9.48 -17.60
C GLU A 387 -17.51 10.27 -16.31
N VAL A 388 -16.74 11.32 -16.01
CA VAL A 388 -17.03 12.24 -14.89
C VAL A 388 -18.38 12.93 -15.08
N GLU A 389 -18.66 13.45 -16.28
CA GLU A 389 -19.95 14.05 -16.66
C GLU A 389 -21.10 13.03 -16.53
N GLU A 390 -20.86 11.75 -16.84
CA GLU A 390 -21.85 10.69 -16.66
C GLU A 390 -22.13 10.42 -15.18
N PHE A 391 -21.11 10.43 -14.31
CA PHE A 391 -21.30 10.32 -12.86
C PHE A 391 -22.09 11.50 -12.29
N GLU A 392 -21.82 12.71 -12.78
CA GLU A 392 -22.59 13.90 -12.41
C GLU A 392 -24.06 13.76 -12.79
N ARG A 393 -24.34 13.32 -14.03
CA ARG A 393 -25.69 13.06 -14.53
C ARG A 393 -26.44 12.02 -13.70
N LYS A 394 -25.74 11.03 -13.16
CA LYS A 394 -26.29 9.99 -12.27
C LYS A 394 -26.36 10.43 -10.80
N HIS A 395 -25.99 11.66 -10.47
CA HIS A 395 -25.84 12.16 -9.09
C HIS A 395 -24.95 11.27 -8.20
N ASP A 396 -23.97 10.59 -8.80
CA ASP A 396 -23.03 9.72 -8.09
C ASP A 396 -21.81 10.53 -7.62
N SER A 397 -22.03 11.41 -6.65
CA SER A 397 -21.01 12.31 -6.11
C SER A 397 -19.78 11.56 -5.57
N PHE A 398 -19.96 10.32 -5.11
CA PHE A 398 -18.86 9.50 -4.60
C PHE A 398 -17.91 9.07 -5.72
N ASN A 399 -18.43 8.46 -6.80
CA ASN A 399 -17.60 8.03 -7.92
C ASN A 399 -17.05 9.23 -8.71
N LEU A 400 -17.81 10.33 -8.82
CA LEU A 400 -17.32 11.59 -9.38
C LEU A 400 -16.11 12.12 -8.60
N TYR A 401 -16.24 12.28 -7.28
CA TYR A 401 -15.13 12.77 -6.45
C TYR A 401 -13.93 11.81 -6.48
N LYS A 402 -14.19 10.50 -6.46
CA LYS A 402 -13.14 9.48 -6.57
C LYS A 402 -12.38 9.60 -7.89
N LYS A 403 -13.10 9.72 -9.01
CA LYS A 403 -12.52 9.84 -10.35
C LYS A 403 -11.73 11.14 -10.51
N ILE A 404 -12.25 12.27 -10.04
CA ILE A 404 -11.52 13.55 -9.99
C ILE A 404 -10.24 13.43 -9.16
N LYS A 405 -10.31 12.75 -8.01
CA LYS A 405 -9.15 12.51 -7.15
C LYS A 405 -8.10 11.61 -7.82
N GLU A 406 -8.53 10.62 -8.60
CA GLU A 406 -7.66 9.77 -9.43
C GLU A 406 -6.98 10.60 -10.53
N LEU A 407 -7.73 11.41 -11.28
CA LEU A 407 -7.23 12.24 -12.38
C LEU A 407 -6.30 13.36 -11.91
N SER A 408 -6.61 13.99 -10.78
CA SER A 408 -5.80 15.06 -10.18
C SER A 408 -4.51 14.55 -9.52
N GLY A 409 -4.29 13.24 -9.44
CA GLY A 409 -3.14 12.65 -8.75
C GLY A 409 -3.16 12.87 -7.23
N LEU A 410 -4.27 13.36 -6.67
CA LEU A 410 -4.50 13.56 -5.24
C LEU A 410 -4.91 12.26 -4.53
N THR A 411 -4.94 11.13 -5.24
CA THR A 411 -5.04 9.81 -4.62
C THR A 411 -3.87 9.64 -3.66
N LYS A 412 -4.19 9.51 -2.36
CA LYS A 412 -3.22 9.18 -1.32
C LYS A 412 -2.55 7.88 -1.75
N LYS A 413 -1.35 7.98 -2.31
CA LYS A 413 -0.52 6.82 -2.61
C LYS A 413 -0.23 6.17 -1.27
N ASN A 414 -0.43 4.85 -1.18
CA ASN A 414 -0.26 4.09 0.06
C ASN A 414 1.04 4.53 0.72
N SER A 415 0.94 5.25 1.84
CA SER A 415 2.14 5.54 2.61
C SER A 415 2.64 4.19 3.09
N ASN A 416 3.93 3.95 2.94
CA ASN A 416 4.56 2.87 3.68
C ASN A 416 4.23 3.06 5.18
N ASN A 417 4.19 1.95 5.92
CA ASN A 417 4.08 1.98 7.38
C ASN A 417 5.42 2.46 7.97
N ASN A 418 5.76 3.71 7.66
CA ASN A 418 6.96 4.39 8.11
C ASN A 418 6.79 4.69 9.60
N LEU A 419 7.41 3.88 10.42
CA LEU A 419 7.47 4.06 11.86
C LEU A 419 8.82 4.64 12.24
N MET A 420 8.84 5.56 13.19
CA MET A 420 10.07 6.06 13.80
C MET A 420 10.38 5.30 15.09
N ASP A 421 11.67 5.10 15.36
CA ASP A 421 12.17 4.68 16.66
C ASP A 421 12.10 5.84 17.67
N ASN A 422 12.46 5.57 18.92
CA ASN A 422 12.44 6.55 20.00
C ASN A 422 13.42 7.72 19.77
N ASP A 423 14.44 7.51 18.94
CA ASP A 423 15.47 8.50 18.60
C ASP A 423 15.08 9.32 17.35
N GLY A 424 13.87 9.13 16.81
CA GLY A 424 13.33 9.90 15.68
C GLY A 424 13.76 9.40 14.30
N HIS A 425 14.43 8.24 14.22
CA HIS A 425 14.87 7.67 12.95
C HIS A 425 13.88 6.63 12.42
N LEU A 426 13.87 6.42 11.10
CA LEU A 426 12.97 5.46 10.47
C LEU A 426 13.36 4.00 10.81
N ILE A 427 12.42 3.23 11.35
CA ILE A 427 12.57 1.79 11.54
C ILE A 427 12.65 1.14 10.15
N ILE A 428 13.80 0.54 9.83
CA ILE A 428 14.05 -0.10 8.54
C ILE A 428 13.57 -1.55 8.56
N ASP A 429 13.82 -2.28 9.66
CA ASP A 429 13.52 -3.70 9.73
C ASP A 429 12.02 -3.98 9.85
N THR A 430 11.49 -4.74 8.91
CA THR A 430 10.07 -5.16 8.89
C THR A 430 9.71 -5.96 10.14
N ASP A 431 10.63 -6.77 10.67
CA ASP A 431 10.38 -7.58 11.86
C ASP A 431 10.21 -6.71 13.11
N GLU A 432 10.97 -5.62 13.21
CA GLU A 432 10.84 -4.59 14.25
C GLU A 432 9.52 -3.82 14.10
N LYS A 433 9.17 -3.39 12.87
CA LYS A 433 7.86 -2.76 12.60
C LYS A 433 6.69 -3.65 13.04
N MET A 434 6.76 -4.95 12.75
CA MET A 434 5.73 -5.92 13.14
C MET A 434 5.58 -6.04 14.65
N LYS A 435 6.69 -6.03 15.40
CA LYS A 435 6.67 -6.05 16.88
C LYS A 435 6.03 -4.78 17.45
N VAL A 436 6.44 -3.61 16.97
CA VAL A 436 5.89 -2.31 17.42
C VAL A 436 4.38 -2.24 17.18
N TRP A 437 3.93 -2.68 16.00
CA TRP A 437 2.50 -2.72 15.68
C TRP A 437 1.72 -3.71 16.52
N ARG A 438 2.26 -4.91 16.74
CA ARG A 438 1.63 -5.92 17.60
C ARG A 438 1.43 -5.37 19.01
N GLN A 439 2.52 -4.85 19.62
CA GLN A 439 2.48 -4.30 20.97
C GLN A 439 1.46 -3.16 21.08
N TYR A 440 1.45 -2.25 20.11
CA TYR A 440 0.48 -1.15 20.09
C TYR A 440 -0.98 -1.63 20.04
N ILE A 441 -1.30 -2.66 19.24
CA ILE A 441 -2.65 -3.23 19.16
C ILE A 441 -3.02 -3.96 20.44
N GLU A 442 -2.08 -4.71 21.01
CA GLU A 442 -2.27 -5.42 22.28
C GLU A 442 -2.61 -4.44 23.39
N GLU A 443 -1.79 -3.41 23.61
CA GLU A 443 -2.06 -2.36 24.60
C GLU A 443 -3.36 -1.58 24.32
N LEU A 444 -3.68 -1.32 23.04
CA LEU A 444 -4.86 -0.57 22.67
C LEU A 444 -6.15 -1.33 22.98
N PHE A 445 -6.17 -2.64 22.79
CA PHE A 445 -7.37 -3.47 22.90
C PHE A 445 -7.39 -4.42 24.11
N ASP A 446 -6.36 -4.38 24.95
CA ASP A 446 -6.37 -5.07 26.25
C ASP A 446 -7.36 -4.41 27.22
N ASP A 447 -7.98 -5.24 28.05
CA ASP A 447 -8.99 -4.85 29.03
C ASP A 447 -9.19 -5.97 30.05
N ASP A 448 -9.54 -5.62 31.29
CA ASP A 448 -9.85 -6.55 32.37
C ASP A 448 -11.36 -6.83 32.40
N ARG A 449 -11.83 -7.60 31.41
CA ARG A 449 -13.25 -7.99 31.27
C ARG A 449 -13.51 -9.38 31.84
N PRO A 450 -14.74 -9.66 32.34
CA PRO A 450 -15.10 -10.99 32.81
C PRO A 450 -15.06 -12.04 31.68
N ASN A 451 -14.88 -13.29 32.08
CA ASN A 451 -15.01 -14.43 31.17
C ASN A 451 -16.45 -14.52 30.65
N LEU A 452 -16.60 -15.01 29.42
CA LEU A 452 -17.92 -15.22 28.83
C LEU A 452 -18.65 -16.32 29.61
N MET A 453 -19.83 -16.01 30.14
CA MET A 453 -20.74 -17.02 30.66
C MET A 453 -21.53 -17.62 29.50
N GLU A 454 -21.56 -18.96 29.40
CA GLU A 454 -22.42 -19.63 28.44
C GLU A 454 -23.88 -19.41 28.80
N THR A 455 -24.67 -18.94 27.84
CA THR A 455 -26.10 -18.71 28.00
C THR A 455 -26.87 -19.50 26.95
N ASP A 456 -27.77 -20.37 27.38
CA ASP A 456 -28.71 -21.08 26.52
C ASP A 456 -29.80 -20.12 26.04
N ALA A 457 -29.54 -19.44 24.93
CA ALA A 457 -30.51 -18.57 24.28
C ALA A 457 -31.65 -19.41 23.64
N GLN A 458 -32.87 -19.24 24.14
CA GLN A 458 -34.03 -20.03 23.74
C GLN A 458 -34.92 -19.31 22.71
N SER A 459 -34.80 -17.99 22.58
CA SER A 459 -35.69 -17.16 21.74
C SER A 459 -35.00 -16.42 20.60
N GLY A 460 -35.55 -16.53 19.38
CA GLY A 460 -35.18 -15.74 18.21
C GLY A 460 -35.69 -16.37 16.89
N PRO A 461 -36.17 -15.57 15.91
CA PRO A 461 -36.75 -16.09 14.67
C PRO A 461 -35.70 -16.70 13.75
N GLU A 462 -36.07 -17.72 12.96
CA GLU A 462 -35.21 -18.32 11.94
C GLU A 462 -34.81 -17.27 10.88
N ILE A 463 -33.59 -17.35 10.36
CA ILE A 463 -33.10 -16.51 9.26
C ILE A 463 -33.70 -16.99 7.93
N THR A 464 -34.39 -16.08 7.25
CA THR A 464 -35.09 -16.35 5.99
C THR A 464 -34.20 -16.09 4.77
N ILE A 465 -34.55 -16.72 3.63
CA ILE A 465 -33.88 -16.45 2.35
C ILE A 465 -34.03 -14.97 1.95
N GLU A 466 -35.17 -14.35 2.24
CA GLU A 466 -35.43 -12.96 1.86
C GLU A 466 -34.53 -11.98 2.62
N GLU A 467 -34.29 -12.21 3.92
CA GLU A 467 -33.30 -11.45 4.69
C GLU A 467 -31.89 -11.58 4.09
N ILE A 468 -31.50 -12.79 3.68
CA ILE A 468 -30.20 -13.04 3.04
C ILE A 468 -30.11 -12.32 1.70
N LYS A 469 -31.13 -12.44 0.84
CA LYS A 469 -31.21 -11.74 -0.46
C LYS A 469 -31.11 -10.23 -0.26
N ASN A 470 -31.84 -9.66 0.69
CA ASN A 470 -31.81 -8.25 1.00
C ASN A 470 -30.43 -7.79 1.52
N ALA A 471 -29.82 -8.54 2.43
CA ALA A 471 -28.49 -8.25 2.97
C ALA A 471 -27.40 -8.29 1.88
N ILE A 472 -27.44 -9.27 0.98
CA ILE A 472 -26.53 -9.38 -0.16
C ILE A 472 -26.75 -8.20 -1.14
N LYS A 473 -28.01 -7.90 -1.49
CA LYS A 473 -28.37 -6.83 -2.43
C LYS A 473 -27.89 -5.47 -1.95
N THR A 474 -28.12 -5.15 -0.68
CA THR A 474 -27.74 -3.87 -0.06
C THR A 474 -26.25 -3.76 0.26
N SER A 475 -25.51 -4.87 0.21
CA SER A 475 -24.06 -4.85 0.41
C SER A 475 -23.33 -4.15 -0.74
N LYS A 476 -22.38 -3.27 -0.40
CA LYS A 476 -21.65 -2.45 -1.37
C LYS A 476 -20.62 -3.27 -2.16
N ASN A 477 -20.54 -3.02 -3.46
CA ASN A 477 -19.52 -3.61 -4.34
C ASN A 477 -18.15 -2.92 -4.14
N ARG A 478 -17.10 -3.51 -4.73
CA ARG A 478 -15.72 -3.01 -4.82
C ARG A 478 -15.08 -2.79 -3.45
N LYS A 479 -15.48 -3.59 -2.45
CA LYS A 479 -14.89 -3.56 -1.11
C LYS A 479 -13.68 -4.48 -1.02
N SER A 480 -12.72 -4.11 -0.19
CA SER A 480 -11.52 -4.92 0.06
C SER A 480 -11.92 -6.18 0.83
N THR A 481 -11.45 -7.32 0.36
CA THR A 481 -11.75 -8.65 0.89
C THR A 481 -11.11 -8.89 2.25
N GLY A 482 -11.72 -9.80 3.02
CA GLY A 482 -11.19 -10.30 4.28
C GLY A 482 -10.07 -11.33 4.09
N PRO A 483 -9.72 -12.07 5.14
CA PRO A 483 -8.73 -13.14 5.11
C PRO A 483 -9.05 -14.26 4.10
N ASP A 484 -10.35 -14.50 3.88
CA ASP A 484 -10.91 -15.48 2.95
C ASP A 484 -10.68 -15.12 1.47
N ASN A 485 -10.38 -13.86 1.16
CA ASN A 485 -10.24 -13.32 -0.19
C ASN A 485 -11.46 -13.53 -1.10
N ILE A 486 -12.67 -13.63 -0.53
CA ILE A 486 -13.93 -13.76 -1.28
C ILE A 486 -14.63 -12.40 -1.34
N PRO A 487 -14.80 -11.78 -2.52
CA PRO A 487 -15.51 -10.50 -2.65
C PRO A 487 -17.03 -10.68 -2.54
N THR A 488 -17.75 -9.61 -2.15
CA THR A 488 -19.20 -9.68 -1.92
C THR A 488 -19.95 -10.01 -3.20
N GLU A 489 -19.39 -9.61 -4.34
CA GLU A 489 -19.90 -9.85 -5.68
C GLU A 489 -20.10 -11.33 -5.99
N VAL A 490 -19.33 -12.23 -5.37
CA VAL A 490 -19.56 -13.69 -5.50
C VAL A 490 -20.95 -14.05 -5.00
N PHE A 491 -21.36 -13.51 -3.85
CA PHE A 491 -22.65 -13.82 -3.27
C PHE A 491 -23.83 -13.24 -4.07
N LYS A 492 -23.57 -12.27 -4.95
CA LYS A 492 -24.58 -11.70 -5.86
C LYS A 492 -24.82 -12.55 -7.11
N VAL A 493 -23.93 -13.51 -7.38
CA VAL A 493 -24.02 -14.43 -8.53
C VAL A 493 -24.71 -15.74 -8.15
N PHE A 494 -24.72 -16.13 -6.88
CA PHE A 494 -25.46 -17.31 -6.43
C PHE A 494 -26.96 -17.20 -6.75
N GLY A 495 -27.54 -18.31 -7.21
CA GLY A 495 -28.98 -18.49 -7.36
C GLY A 495 -29.59 -19.11 -6.11
N GLU A 496 -30.72 -19.79 -6.26
CA GLU A 496 -31.49 -20.33 -5.14
C GLU A 496 -30.73 -21.41 -4.37
N ASN A 497 -29.99 -22.31 -5.05
CA ASN A 497 -29.25 -23.37 -4.37
C ASN A 497 -28.12 -22.80 -3.51
N GLY A 498 -27.40 -21.80 -4.03
CA GLY A 498 -26.36 -21.13 -3.24
C GLY A 498 -26.92 -20.38 -2.03
N LEU A 499 -28.09 -19.73 -2.17
CA LEU A 499 -28.76 -19.06 -1.06
C LEU A 499 -29.29 -20.05 -0.01
N PHE A 500 -29.75 -21.23 -0.44
CA PHE A 500 -30.18 -22.29 0.46
C PHE A 500 -29.01 -22.81 1.32
N VAL A 501 -27.85 -23.07 0.71
CA VAL A 501 -26.63 -23.46 1.43
C VAL A 501 -26.21 -22.39 2.46
N ILE A 502 -26.28 -21.11 2.08
CA ILE A 502 -25.98 -19.99 3.01
C ILE A 502 -27.01 -19.94 4.15
N LYS A 503 -28.30 -20.17 3.87
CA LYS A 503 -29.36 -20.20 4.88
C LYS A 503 -29.12 -21.28 5.93
N GLU A 504 -28.79 -22.50 5.53
CA GLU A 504 -28.54 -23.58 6.47
C GLU A 504 -27.36 -23.27 7.38
N LEU A 505 -26.25 -22.81 6.79
CA LEU A 505 -25.08 -22.39 7.55
C LEU A 505 -25.41 -21.27 8.54
N PHE A 506 -26.18 -20.26 8.13
CA PHE A 506 -26.56 -19.15 9.00
C PHE A 506 -27.46 -19.57 10.15
N ASN A 507 -28.45 -20.44 9.90
CA ASN A 507 -29.35 -20.90 10.95
C ASN A 507 -28.64 -21.85 11.93
N GLU A 508 -27.77 -22.74 11.45
CA GLU A 508 -26.94 -23.57 12.32
C GLU A 508 -26.05 -22.71 13.24
N ILE A 509 -25.42 -21.67 12.69
CA ILE A 509 -24.65 -20.70 13.48
C ILE A 509 -25.55 -19.98 14.49
N TYR A 510 -26.73 -19.51 14.07
CA TYR A 510 -27.66 -18.75 14.91
C TYR A 510 -28.23 -19.59 16.07
N ASP A 511 -28.53 -20.87 15.82
CA ASP A 511 -29.09 -21.81 16.78
C ASP A 511 -28.06 -22.36 17.76
N THR A 512 -26.85 -22.65 17.29
CA THR A 512 -25.77 -23.17 18.15
C THR A 512 -24.96 -22.05 18.82
N GLY A 513 -24.96 -20.84 18.25
CA GLY A 513 -24.06 -19.75 18.62
C GLY A 513 -22.62 -19.94 18.16
N LYS A 514 -22.26 -21.08 17.56
CA LYS A 514 -20.89 -21.40 17.15
C LYS A 514 -20.63 -20.80 15.77
N MET A 515 -19.53 -20.06 15.62
CA MET A 515 -19.13 -19.42 14.36
C MET A 515 -17.84 -20.06 13.85
N PRO A 516 -17.60 -20.08 12.52
CA PRO A 516 -16.31 -20.50 11.99
C PRO A 516 -15.17 -19.68 12.62
N ILE A 517 -14.09 -20.35 13.05
CA ILE A 517 -12.95 -19.72 13.72
C ILE A 517 -12.33 -18.62 12.82
N GLU A 518 -12.36 -18.81 11.50
CA GLU A 518 -11.88 -17.83 10.54
C GLU A 518 -12.69 -16.52 10.56
N TRP A 519 -13.99 -16.56 10.90
CA TRP A 519 -14.84 -15.35 11.00
C TRP A 519 -14.52 -14.52 12.26
N LEU A 520 -13.93 -15.17 13.27
CA LEU A 520 -13.47 -14.51 14.49
C LEU A 520 -12.11 -13.83 14.33
N LYS A 521 -11.38 -14.15 13.25
CA LYS A 521 -10.10 -13.54 12.89
C LYS A 521 -10.32 -12.32 12.00
N SER A 522 -9.59 -11.25 12.27
CA SER A 522 -9.58 -10.07 11.41
C SER A 522 -8.18 -9.59 11.07
N VAL A 523 -8.03 -8.97 9.90
CA VAL A 523 -6.75 -8.38 9.47
C VAL A 523 -6.87 -6.88 9.51
N PHE A 524 -6.11 -6.24 10.39
CA PHE A 524 -6.03 -4.80 10.51
C PHE A 524 -5.12 -4.23 9.43
N VAL A 525 -5.63 -3.25 8.69
CA VAL A 525 -4.88 -2.46 7.73
C VAL A 525 -4.77 -1.04 8.26
N ALA A 526 -3.54 -0.55 8.37
CA ALA A 526 -3.25 0.81 8.82
C ALA A 526 -3.46 1.82 7.67
N ILE A 527 -4.30 2.82 7.90
CA ILE A 527 -4.55 3.92 6.98
C ILE A 527 -4.05 5.23 7.59
N PRO A 528 -3.18 6.00 6.90
CA PRO A 528 -2.67 7.26 7.43
C PRO A 528 -3.76 8.30 7.69
N LYS A 529 -3.82 8.82 8.92
CA LYS A 529 -4.65 9.98 9.28
C LYS A 529 -4.04 11.26 8.72
N LYS A 530 -2.71 11.38 8.81
CA LYS A 530 -1.91 12.53 8.36
C LYS A 530 -1.09 12.16 7.11
N THR A 531 -0.51 13.16 6.45
CA THR A 531 0.30 12.97 5.23
C THR A 531 1.60 12.22 5.52
N TYR A 532 2.22 12.48 6.68
CA TYR A 532 3.48 11.87 7.13
C TYR A 532 3.27 11.22 8.49
N PRO A 533 2.64 10.04 8.52
CA PRO A 533 2.53 9.30 9.76
C PRO A 533 3.92 8.85 10.21
N LYS A 534 4.23 9.03 11.51
CA LYS A 534 5.52 8.66 12.11
C LYS A 534 5.37 7.60 13.18
N THR A 535 4.18 7.52 13.80
CA THR A 535 3.87 6.62 14.90
C THR A 535 2.61 5.82 14.61
N CYS A 536 2.40 4.69 15.28
CA CYS A 536 1.17 3.89 15.13
C CYS A 536 -0.12 4.70 15.39
N LYS A 537 -0.06 5.72 16.26
CA LYS A 537 -1.21 6.59 16.59
C LYS A 537 -1.67 7.46 15.41
N ASP A 538 -0.75 7.79 14.50
CA ASP A 538 -1.02 8.57 13.27
C ASP A 538 -1.75 7.77 12.20
N TYR A 539 -1.96 6.47 12.43
CA TYR A 539 -2.73 5.61 11.56
C TYR A 539 -4.09 5.29 12.18
N ARG A 540 -5.04 4.99 11.30
CA ARG A 540 -6.34 4.41 11.62
C ARG A 540 -6.33 2.94 11.24
N THR A 541 -6.62 2.06 12.17
CA THR A 541 -6.66 0.62 11.95
C THR A 541 -8.06 0.22 11.47
N ILE A 542 -8.15 -0.25 10.22
CA ILE A 542 -9.40 -0.76 9.65
C ILE A 542 -9.38 -2.29 9.68
N SER A 543 -10.44 -2.88 10.22
CA SER A 543 -10.63 -4.33 10.27
C SER A 543 -11.18 -4.85 8.94
N LEU A 544 -10.39 -5.69 8.28
CA LEU A 544 -10.84 -6.50 7.15
C LEU A 544 -11.36 -7.84 7.68
N MET A 545 -12.65 -8.09 7.45
CA MET A 545 -13.37 -9.28 7.86
C MET A 545 -13.94 -10.02 6.66
N CYS A 546 -14.21 -11.32 6.83
CA CYS A 546 -14.96 -12.14 5.88
C CYS A 546 -16.23 -11.41 5.43
N HIS A 547 -16.50 -11.42 4.12
CA HIS A 547 -17.67 -10.75 3.57
C HIS A 547 -18.97 -11.50 3.86
N LEU A 548 -18.93 -12.83 3.93
CA LEU A 548 -20.11 -13.61 4.32
C LEU A 548 -20.51 -13.34 5.78
N LEU A 549 -19.52 -13.19 6.69
CA LEU A 549 -19.76 -12.69 8.04
C LEU A 549 -20.45 -11.31 8.02
N LYS A 550 -20.01 -10.38 7.17
CA LYS A 550 -20.67 -9.05 7.08
C LYS A 550 -22.12 -9.16 6.61
N VAL A 551 -22.44 -10.10 5.72
CA VAL A 551 -23.83 -10.38 5.31
C VAL A 551 -24.63 -10.90 6.49
N PHE A 552 -24.10 -11.87 7.25
CA PHE A 552 -24.73 -12.38 8.46
C PHE A 552 -24.98 -11.27 9.50
N LEU A 553 -23.96 -10.47 9.83
CA LEU A 553 -24.09 -9.35 10.77
C LEU A 553 -25.02 -8.23 10.27
N LYS A 554 -25.21 -8.10 8.95
CA LYS A 554 -26.19 -7.16 8.38
C LYS A 554 -27.62 -7.60 8.68
N ILE A 555 -27.90 -8.90 8.69
CA ILE A 555 -29.20 -9.46 9.07
C ILE A 555 -29.46 -9.18 10.56
N ILE A 556 -28.50 -9.49 11.43
CA ILE A 556 -28.59 -9.19 12.87
C ILE A 556 -28.78 -7.68 13.11
N GLN A 557 -28.07 -6.84 12.35
CA GLN A 557 -28.27 -5.39 12.40
C GLN A 557 -29.71 -5.00 12.09
N GLN A 558 -30.28 -5.52 10.99
CA GLN A 558 -31.64 -5.18 10.56
C GLN A 558 -32.69 -5.63 11.58
N ARG A 559 -32.51 -6.81 12.20
CA ARG A 559 -33.40 -7.33 13.25
C ARG A 559 -33.37 -6.47 14.52
N THR A 560 -32.20 -6.00 14.91
CA THR A 560 -32.00 -5.22 16.14
C THR A 560 -32.19 -3.72 15.94
N TYR A 561 -32.25 -3.24 14.69
CA TYR A 561 -32.33 -1.81 14.33
C TYR A 561 -33.45 -1.08 15.04
N VAL A 562 -34.68 -1.57 14.91
CA VAL A 562 -35.87 -0.87 15.42
C VAL A 562 -35.80 -0.68 16.94
N LYS A 563 -35.45 -1.74 17.69
CA LYS A 563 -35.35 -1.68 19.16
C LYS A 563 -34.25 -0.70 19.62
N ILE A 564 -33.10 -0.71 18.97
CA ILE A 564 -32.01 0.20 19.31
C ILE A 564 -32.36 1.64 18.93
N GLU A 565 -32.94 1.87 17.76
CA GLU A 565 -33.31 3.21 17.27
C GLU A 565 -34.34 3.89 18.18
N GLN A 566 -35.30 3.13 18.73
CA GLN A 566 -36.26 3.62 19.72
C GLN A 566 -35.63 4.11 21.03
N ASN A 567 -34.39 3.71 21.31
CA ASN A 567 -33.67 4.07 22.53
C ASN A 567 -32.64 5.18 22.33
N ILE A 568 -32.44 5.66 21.10
CA ILE A 568 -31.52 6.74 20.75
C ILE A 568 -32.28 8.07 20.73
N SER A 569 -31.69 9.12 21.32
CA SER A 569 -32.30 10.46 21.35
C SER A 569 -32.35 11.12 19.96
N ASP A 570 -33.35 11.96 19.72
CA ASP A 570 -33.47 12.78 18.51
C ASP A 570 -32.31 13.77 18.33
N ASN A 571 -31.59 14.08 19.40
CA ASN A 571 -30.39 14.92 19.37
C ASN A 571 -29.16 14.18 18.81
N GLN A 572 -29.21 12.87 18.64
CA GLN A 572 -28.15 12.09 18.00
C GLN A 572 -28.33 12.12 16.47
N PHE A 573 -27.37 12.70 15.76
CA PHE A 573 -27.37 12.78 14.30
C PHE A 573 -26.42 11.78 13.63
N GLY A 574 -25.42 11.27 14.38
CA GLY A 574 -24.38 10.40 13.84
C GLY A 574 -24.92 9.03 13.42
N PHE A 575 -24.53 8.55 12.23
CA PHE A 575 -24.81 7.18 11.74
C PHE A 575 -26.28 6.74 11.69
N ARG A 576 -27.23 7.68 11.73
CA ARG A 576 -28.67 7.40 11.62
C ARG A 576 -29.17 7.56 10.20
N MET A 577 -30.21 6.80 9.84
CA MET A 577 -30.81 6.87 8.52
C MET A 577 -31.53 8.21 8.32
N GLY A 578 -31.18 8.94 7.26
CA GLY A 578 -31.83 10.22 6.92
C GLY A 578 -31.31 11.44 7.70
N LEU A 579 -30.36 11.27 8.62
CA LEU A 579 -29.74 12.36 9.38
C LEU A 579 -28.26 12.51 9.02
N GLY A 580 -27.76 13.73 9.06
CA GLY A 580 -26.36 14.04 8.80
C GLY A 580 -25.88 15.31 9.50
N THR A 581 -24.71 15.79 9.08
CA THR A 581 -24.08 16.97 9.69
C THR A 581 -24.83 18.26 9.37
N ARG A 582 -25.66 18.28 8.32
CA ARG A 582 -26.43 19.45 7.92
C ARG A 582 -27.55 19.72 8.94
N GLU A 583 -28.25 18.68 9.35
CA GLU A 583 -29.31 18.74 10.35
C GLU A 583 -28.74 19.14 11.69
N ALA A 584 -27.61 18.55 12.10
CA ALA A 584 -26.90 18.94 13.34
C ALA A 584 -26.49 20.43 13.33
N LEU A 585 -25.92 20.91 12.22
CA LEU A 585 -25.49 22.31 12.07
C LEU A 585 -26.70 23.26 12.11
N PHE A 586 -27.79 22.91 11.42
CA PHE A 586 -29.03 23.69 11.43
C PHE A 586 -29.61 23.81 12.84
N SER A 587 -29.66 22.72 13.60
CA SER A 587 -30.15 22.72 14.98
C SER A 587 -29.33 23.65 15.87
N ILE A 588 -27.99 23.54 15.84
CA ILE A 588 -27.09 24.39 16.63
C ILE A 588 -27.23 25.87 16.22
N GLN A 589 -27.25 26.18 14.92
CA GLN A 589 -27.39 27.55 14.42
C GLN A 589 -28.71 28.18 14.86
N THR A 590 -29.80 27.41 14.80
CA THR A 590 -31.13 27.87 15.22
C THR A 590 -31.16 28.18 16.72
N LEU A 591 -30.52 27.35 17.55
CA LEU A 591 -30.41 27.58 19.00
C LEU A 591 -29.63 28.86 19.30
N ILE A 592 -28.47 29.05 18.67
CA ILE A 592 -27.64 30.25 18.84
C ILE A 592 -28.43 31.50 18.42
N GLN A 593 -29.11 31.45 17.28
CA GLN A 593 -29.87 32.60 16.76
C GLN A 593 -31.00 32.98 17.72
N LYS A 594 -31.81 32.01 18.18
CA LYS A 594 -32.90 32.28 19.13
C LYS A 594 -32.42 32.85 20.46
N HIS A 595 -31.26 32.40 20.97
CA HIS A 595 -30.70 32.96 22.19
C HIS A 595 -30.24 34.40 21.99
N ARG A 596 -29.56 34.69 20.87
CA ARG A 596 -29.16 36.05 20.51
C ARG A 596 -30.35 36.99 20.33
N ASP A 597 -31.41 36.53 19.66
CA ASP A 597 -32.63 37.33 19.45
C ASP A 597 -33.32 37.71 20.77
N ASN A 598 -33.14 36.89 21.82
CA ASN A 598 -33.66 37.13 23.17
C ASN A 598 -32.64 37.80 24.12
N ASN A 599 -31.49 38.27 23.62
CA ASN A 599 -30.39 38.82 24.43
C ASN A 599 -29.89 37.89 25.54
N ASN A 600 -29.98 36.57 25.31
CA ASN A 600 -29.44 35.57 26.22
C ASN A 600 -28.09 35.08 25.69
N ASP A 601 -27.13 34.90 26.58
CA ASP A 601 -25.87 34.25 26.23
C ASP A 601 -26.10 32.76 25.93
N ALA A 602 -25.39 32.25 24.93
CA ALA A 602 -25.35 30.83 24.60
C ALA A 602 -23.91 30.32 24.75
N TYR A 603 -23.71 29.33 25.62
CA TYR A 603 -22.43 28.68 25.86
C TYR A 603 -22.44 27.30 25.22
N ILE A 604 -21.39 26.97 24.45
CA ILE A 604 -21.27 25.69 23.76
C ILE A 604 -19.99 25.00 24.24
N CYS A 605 -20.14 23.77 24.72
CA CYS A 605 -19.02 22.91 25.11
C CYS A 605 -18.82 21.82 24.04
N PHE A 606 -17.62 21.73 23.48
CA PHE A 606 -17.27 20.67 22.54
C PHE A 606 -16.50 19.57 23.27
N ILE A 607 -17.04 18.36 23.26
CA ILE A 607 -16.44 17.16 23.85
C ILE A 607 -16.05 16.21 22.72
N ASP A 608 -14.80 15.72 22.72
CA ASP A 608 -14.32 14.73 21.76
C ASP A 608 -13.77 13.49 22.48
N PHE A 609 -14.10 12.31 21.98
CA PHE A 609 -13.69 11.04 22.57
C PHE A 609 -12.37 10.56 21.98
N GLU A 610 -11.35 10.38 22.81
CA GLU A 610 -10.10 9.79 22.36
C GLU A 610 -10.30 8.31 21.98
N LYS A 611 -10.13 7.99 20.68
CA LYS A 611 -10.26 6.63 20.13
C LYS A 611 -11.60 5.95 20.49
N ALA A 612 -12.69 6.69 20.32
CA ALA A 612 -14.04 6.30 20.75
C ALA A 612 -14.44 4.84 20.43
N PHE A 613 -14.23 4.38 19.18
CA PHE A 613 -14.56 3.01 18.79
C PHE A 613 -13.65 1.96 19.45
N ASP A 614 -12.38 2.28 19.72
CA ASP A 614 -11.40 1.32 20.21
C ASP A 614 -11.49 1.10 21.74
N ARG A 615 -12.21 1.97 22.45
CA ARG A 615 -12.31 1.97 23.92
C ARG A 615 -13.66 1.51 24.50
N ILE A 616 -14.60 1.08 23.67
CA ILE A 616 -15.89 0.54 24.16
C ILE A 616 -15.65 -0.70 25.01
N LYS A 617 -16.19 -0.73 26.23
CA LYS A 617 -16.15 -1.93 27.08
C LYS A 617 -17.23 -2.92 26.67
N HIS A 618 -16.85 -4.19 26.46
CA HIS A 618 -17.77 -5.18 25.92
C HIS A 618 -18.83 -5.63 26.92
N ASP A 619 -18.46 -5.85 28.18
CA ASP A 619 -19.38 -6.15 29.28
C ASP A 619 -20.48 -5.09 29.36
N LYS A 620 -20.09 -3.82 29.42
CA LYS A 620 -21.05 -2.70 29.43
C LYS A 620 -21.90 -2.59 28.17
N MET A 621 -21.32 -2.86 27.01
CA MET A 621 -22.08 -2.89 25.76
C MET A 621 -23.14 -3.99 25.80
N ILE A 622 -22.82 -5.17 26.34
CA ILE A 622 -23.77 -6.27 26.46
C ILE A 622 -24.86 -5.95 27.48
N ASP A 623 -24.53 -5.40 28.65
CA ASP A 623 -25.51 -4.99 29.66
C ASP A 623 -26.57 -4.05 29.03
N ILE A 624 -26.12 -3.06 28.26
CA ILE A 624 -27.01 -2.11 27.55
C ILE A 624 -27.92 -2.83 26.53
N LEU A 625 -27.39 -3.81 25.81
CA LEU A 625 -28.18 -4.55 24.80
C LEU A 625 -29.21 -5.49 25.45
N GLU A 626 -28.91 -6.01 26.64
CA GLU A 626 -29.84 -6.79 27.46
C GLU A 626 -30.95 -5.89 28.03
N ASP A 627 -30.61 -4.71 28.56
CA ASP A 627 -31.56 -3.72 29.08
C ASP A 627 -32.58 -3.25 28.02
N ILE A 628 -32.16 -3.14 26.76
CA ILE A 628 -33.03 -2.78 25.62
C ILE A 628 -34.02 -3.91 25.26
N GLY A 629 -33.78 -5.13 25.75
CA GLY A 629 -34.61 -6.29 25.47
C GLY A 629 -34.40 -6.84 24.05
N LEU A 630 -33.17 -6.89 23.56
CA LEU A 630 -32.85 -7.61 22.32
C LEU A 630 -33.09 -9.12 22.49
N ASN A 631 -33.27 -9.85 21.38
CA ASN A 631 -33.50 -11.29 21.47
C ASN A 631 -32.23 -11.99 21.96
N GLU A 632 -32.42 -13.05 22.76
CA GLU A 632 -31.31 -13.79 23.37
C GLU A 632 -30.35 -14.37 22.32
N LYS A 633 -30.86 -14.90 21.20
CA LYS A 633 -30.01 -15.43 20.12
C LYS A 633 -29.16 -14.33 19.47
N ASP A 634 -29.71 -13.14 19.26
CA ASP A 634 -28.97 -11.99 18.72
C ASP A 634 -27.85 -11.57 19.68
N ILE A 635 -28.16 -11.45 20.98
CA ILE A 635 -27.18 -11.12 22.02
C ILE A 635 -26.09 -12.18 22.11
N ARG A 636 -26.43 -13.47 22.08
CA ARG A 636 -25.47 -14.58 22.13
C ARG A 636 -24.49 -14.53 20.96
N ILE A 637 -24.97 -14.26 19.75
CA ILE A 637 -24.10 -14.08 18.57
C ILE A 637 -23.16 -12.90 18.76
N ILE A 638 -23.66 -11.78 19.27
CA ILE A 638 -22.83 -10.59 19.56
C ILE A 638 -21.78 -10.92 20.62
N LYS A 639 -22.16 -11.54 21.75
CA LYS A 639 -21.24 -12.02 22.79
C LYS A 639 -20.13 -12.90 22.21
N ASN A 640 -20.49 -13.94 21.46
CA ASN A 640 -19.54 -14.89 20.88
C ASN A 640 -18.59 -14.22 19.88
N LEU A 641 -19.07 -13.25 19.10
CA LEU A 641 -18.26 -12.48 18.16
C LEU A 641 -17.22 -11.60 18.87
N TYR A 642 -17.59 -10.95 19.97
CA TYR A 642 -16.75 -9.97 20.68
C TYR A 642 -15.85 -10.58 21.76
N TRP A 643 -16.19 -11.74 22.32
CA TRP A 643 -15.31 -12.44 23.26
C TRP A 643 -14.23 -13.25 22.56
N ASN A 644 -14.54 -13.90 21.45
CA ASN A 644 -13.62 -14.83 20.79
C ASN A 644 -12.81 -14.22 19.64
N GLN A 645 -12.84 -12.90 19.48
CA GLN A 645 -12.16 -12.22 18.39
C GLN A 645 -10.66 -12.08 18.59
N SER A 646 -9.94 -12.25 17.48
CA SER A 646 -8.53 -11.94 17.38
C SER A 646 -8.24 -11.12 16.12
N ALA A 647 -7.16 -10.35 16.17
CA ALA A 647 -6.71 -9.56 15.02
C ALA A 647 -5.19 -9.66 14.84
N CYS A 648 -4.75 -9.57 13.59
CA CYS A 648 -3.35 -9.35 13.25
C CYS A 648 -3.21 -8.10 12.38
N VAL A 649 -2.03 -7.48 12.37
CA VAL A 649 -1.78 -6.27 11.56
C VAL A 649 -1.05 -6.66 10.28
N ARG A 650 -1.54 -6.17 9.14
CA ARG A 650 -0.87 -6.35 7.85
C ARG A 650 0.12 -5.22 7.59
N ILE A 651 1.40 -5.55 7.42
CA ILE A 651 2.50 -4.61 7.19
C ILE A 651 3.33 -5.14 6.02
N GLU A 652 3.44 -4.35 4.95
CA GLU A 652 4.31 -4.65 3.80
C GLU A 652 4.06 -6.05 3.17
N GLY A 653 2.82 -6.56 3.25
CA GLY A 653 2.44 -7.89 2.75
C GLY A 653 2.58 -9.02 3.76
N ASN A 654 3.28 -8.80 4.88
CA ASN A 654 3.33 -9.73 5.99
C ASN A 654 2.21 -9.45 7.00
N VAL A 655 1.92 -10.42 7.86
CA VAL A 655 0.98 -10.30 8.98
C VAL A 655 1.71 -10.56 10.29
N THR A 656 1.38 -9.79 11.32
CA THR A 656 1.86 -10.06 12.68
C THR A 656 1.26 -11.36 13.22
N GLU A 657 1.79 -11.82 14.35
CA GLU A 657 1.07 -12.76 15.19
C GLU A 657 -0.28 -12.17 15.64
N SER A 658 -1.25 -13.05 15.91
CA SER A 658 -2.59 -12.67 16.33
C SER A 658 -2.60 -12.19 17.78
N VAL A 659 -3.41 -11.17 18.03
CA VAL A 659 -3.66 -10.57 19.34
C VAL A 659 -5.15 -10.68 19.65
N ASN A 660 -5.50 -10.97 20.90
CA ASN A 660 -6.90 -11.02 21.36
C ASN A 660 -7.44 -9.61 21.56
N ILE A 661 -8.67 -9.36 21.10
CA ILE A 661 -9.29 -8.03 21.18
C ILE A 661 -10.31 -8.03 22.31
N LYS A 662 -9.93 -7.44 23.46
CA LYS A 662 -10.72 -7.50 24.70
C LYS A 662 -11.69 -6.33 24.87
N ARG A 663 -11.41 -5.17 24.28
CA ARG A 663 -12.33 -4.03 24.19
C ARG A 663 -12.46 -3.52 22.76
N GLY A 664 -13.32 -2.52 22.57
CA GLY A 664 -13.51 -1.79 21.34
C GLY A 664 -14.36 -2.52 20.30
N THR A 665 -14.90 -1.74 19.37
CA THR A 665 -15.68 -2.26 18.25
C THR A 665 -14.86 -2.35 16.97
N ARG A 666 -15.18 -3.33 16.14
CA ARG A 666 -14.46 -3.60 14.90
C ARG A 666 -14.66 -2.46 13.90
N GLN A 667 -13.68 -1.58 13.73
CA GLN A 667 -13.76 -0.51 12.74
C GLN A 667 -13.90 -1.07 11.31
N GLY A 668 -15.07 -0.88 10.71
CA GLY A 668 -15.44 -1.46 9.40
C GLY A 668 -16.47 -2.60 9.49
N CYS A 669 -16.90 -2.97 10.69
CA CYS A 669 -18.05 -3.83 10.91
C CYS A 669 -19.37 -3.06 10.76
N VAL A 670 -20.39 -3.80 10.35
CA VAL A 670 -21.72 -3.29 10.05
C VAL A 670 -22.45 -2.87 11.33
N LEU A 671 -22.23 -3.58 12.45
CA LEU A 671 -22.87 -3.32 13.75
C LEU A 671 -22.24 -2.16 14.53
N SER A 672 -20.94 -1.88 14.32
CA SER A 672 -20.18 -0.95 15.18
C SER A 672 -20.75 0.47 15.27
N PRO A 673 -21.26 1.10 14.19
CA PRO A 673 -21.86 2.43 14.30
C PRO A 673 -23.09 2.46 15.21
N GLN A 674 -23.94 1.44 15.11
CA GLN A 674 -25.17 1.34 15.89
C GLN A 674 -24.85 1.09 17.38
N PHE A 675 -23.89 0.21 17.66
CA PHE A 675 -23.43 -0.04 19.04
C PHE A 675 -22.73 1.18 19.63
N PHE A 676 -21.99 1.94 18.84
CA PHE A 676 -21.40 3.19 19.30
C PHE A 676 -22.46 4.23 19.70
N ASN A 677 -23.50 4.39 18.88
CA ASN A 677 -24.58 5.34 19.17
C ASN A 677 -25.33 5.00 20.46
N ILE A 678 -25.71 3.74 20.65
CA ILE A 678 -26.46 3.36 21.85
C ILE A 678 -25.58 3.39 23.11
N TYR A 679 -24.29 3.06 22.98
CA TYR A 679 -23.33 3.17 24.07
C TYR A 679 -23.11 4.63 24.48
N SER A 680 -22.96 5.54 23.51
CA SER A 680 -22.81 6.97 23.81
C SER A 680 -24.09 7.57 24.41
N GLU A 681 -25.25 7.16 23.93
CA GLU A 681 -26.55 7.55 24.49
C GLU A 681 -26.66 7.17 25.97
N TYR A 682 -26.23 5.95 26.34
CA TYR A 682 -26.25 5.52 27.75
C TYR A 682 -25.31 6.33 28.62
N ILE A 683 -24.11 6.68 28.11
CA ILE A 683 -23.18 7.58 28.82
C ILE A 683 -23.84 8.94 29.08
N PHE A 684 -24.50 9.53 28.07
CA PHE A 684 -25.18 10.81 28.24
C PHE A 684 -26.37 10.70 29.20
N LYS A 685 -27.18 9.64 29.09
CA LYS A 685 -28.29 9.38 30.01
C LYS A 685 -27.80 9.30 31.45
N GLU A 686 -26.75 8.54 31.73
CA GLU A 686 -26.17 8.42 33.07
C GLU A 686 -25.58 9.74 33.57
N ALA A 687 -24.80 10.43 32.75
CA ALA A 687 -24.14 11.68 33.12
C ALA A 687 -25.12 12.84 33.35
N LEU A 688 -26.23 12.87 32.61
CA LEU A 688 -27.20 13.96 32.63
C LEU A 688 -28.47 13.65 33.42
N HIS A 689 -28.65 12.43 33.96
CA HIS A 689 -29.85 11.99 34.67
C HIS A 689 -30.29 12.95 35.80
N SER A 690 -29.34 13.62 36.45
CA SER A 690 -29.59 14.55 37.56
C SER A 690 -29.53 16.04 37.17
N ILE A 691 -29.27 16.35 35.90
CA ILE A 691 -29.02 17.72 35.43
C ILE A 691 -30.26 18.26 34.71
N ASN A 692 -31.00 19.13 35.40
CA ASN A 692 -32.15 19.84 34.84
C ASN A 692 -31.77 21.17 34.14
N SER A 693 -30.48 21.47 34.03
CA SER A 693 -29.96 22.65 33.35
C SER A 693 -29.77 22.38 31.86
N GLY A 694 -30.21 23.32 31.02
CA GLY A 694 -30.10 23.23 29.57
C GLY A 694 -30.89 24.33 28.87
N ILE A 695 -30.88 24.33 27.54
CA ILE A 695 -31.67 25.24 26.73
C ILE A 695 -33.08 24.67 26.57
N LYS A 696 -34.11 25.39 27.02
CA LYS A 696 -35.50 24.99 26.83
C LYS A 696 -35.99 25.35 25.44
N VAL A 697 -36.50 24.37 24.70
CA VAL A 697 -37.18 24.53 23.42
C VAL A 697 -38.56 23.90 23.53
N GLY A 698 -39.58 24.73 23.76
CA GLY A 698 -40.91 24.24 24.13
C GLY A 698 -40.85 23.48 25.45
N ASP A 699 -41.35 22.25 25.47
CA ASP A 699 -41.37 21.38 26.65
C ASP A 699 -40.09 20.52 26.81
N VAL A 700 -39.14 20.63 25.87
CA VAL A 700 -37.91 19.84 25.88
C VAL A 700 -36.74 20.66 26.39
N THR A 701 -35.95 20.11 27.31
CA THR A 701 -34.69 20.69 27.77
C THR A 701 -33.54 20.03 27.02
N ILE A 702 -32.79 20.81 26.25
CA ILE A 702 -31.62 20.36 25.48
C ILE A 702 -30.38 20.63 26.30
N ASN A 703 -29.69 19.57 26.73
CA ASN A 703 -28.49 19.62 27.56
C ASN A 703 -27.33 18.76 27.04
N ASN A 704 -27.51 18.10 25.88
CA ASN A 704 -26.53 17.24 25.22
C ASN A 704 -26.31 17.62 23.75
#